data_AF-A0A7X3WHZ8-F1
#
_entry.id   AF-A0A7X3WHZ8-F1
#
_cell.length_a   1.000
_cell.length_b   1.000
_cell.length_c   1.000
_cell.angle_alpha   90.00
_cell.angle_beta   90.00
_cell.angle_gamma   90.00
#
_symmetry.space_group_name_H-M   'P 1'
#
loop_
_entity.id
_entity.type
_entity.pdbx_description
1 polymer ?
#
loop_
_entity_poly.entity_id
_entity_poly.type
_entity_poly.pdbx_seq_one_letter_code
_entity_poly.pdbx_strand_id
1 'polypeptide(L)'
;MNLLSSITLTSVCYNRLQRAFLHIVILFLTLYMLSSATYQVAHAQPVNIPDRVLRAAIETALGKSSGEVITREDMANLLILDAFEAGIYNLRGLESAVNLAELHLGRNNISNLSPLKGLIELKVLDLRQNHFISNVSPLKDLRNLTWLSLRGNRILDISPLRDLVNLTYLHVAFNRIRDVTSLKTLTNLTFLDIESNQVSDLSPLSVLTKLTYLDFDSNRVTDVSALKDLTNMEHLDASDNPFLDISALEGMIKMYSLDIDTTQVTDVSPLIYMTGMIILDAHDNLITDASPLRHLTELRKLDIDDNQITDISFIEDIPYLVELDLDGNNISDLTPLMGLNHLRVLDLDENKVTEISILSGLKQLTVLDLHNNQIVDISPLKELTNLIDLDLDDNEISDLYPLKNLTNLEVLDLDGNKITDVFPLKDLTHLTDLDLHDNAITDVYPLKNLINLKTLDLRENHIFDFSPIAGIIENLMEYDSDNQTEPPLDLKPVPRYNKPDVNRDNIVDTTDMVLVAENFNVSDFNVIAQMNIYPDVNEDGEINIIDLLIVASEIGSGNAAPTFKKGSVESYYMTSENLTQWIQLAKQLDIEDTNLKNGIVVLEHLLTLLRSEDTLPTVTKLLSNYPNPFNPETWIPFQLAEPAKVTISIYAADGKHVKRLTLGQLSSGVYYDKSRAAYWDGRNGIGETVTSGVYFYVLTADDFKSTGKMLILR
;
A
#
# COMPACT_ATOMS: atom_id res chain seq x y z
N MET A 1 -76.95 90.40 65.72
CA MET A 1 -76.85 89.83 64.35
C MET A 1 -75.39 89.82 63.96
N ASN A 2 -74.86 88.65 63.55
CA ASN A 2 -73.56 88.37 62.91
C ASN A 2 -72.76 87.29 63.62
N LEU A 3 -73.18 86.03 63.45
CA LEU A 3 -72.37 84.84 63.74
C LEU A 3 -72.74 83.67 62.80
N LEU A 4 -73.09 83.98 61.55
CA LEU A 4 -73.47 82.98 60.53
C LEU A 4 -72.66 83.07 59.21
N SER A 5 -71.62 83.90 59.12
CA SER A 5 -70.88 84.14 57.88
C SER A 5 -69.49 83.47 57.77
N SER A 6 -68.99 82.77 58.80
CA SER A 6 -67.63 82.17 58.75
C SER A 6 -67.58 80.65 58.53
N ILE A 7 -68.72 79.95 58.51
CA ILE A 7 -68.77 78.47 58.38
C ILE A 7 -68.93 78.02 56.91
N THR A 8 -69.29 78.91 55.99
CA THR A 8 -69.48 78.56 54.57
C THR A 8 -68.22 78.66 53.71
N LEU A 9 -67.19 79.43 54.10
CA LEU A 9 -65.95 79.57 53.32
C LEU A 9 -64.92 78.44 53.55
N THR A 10 -64.86 77.88 54.76
CA THR A 10 -63.94 76.77 55.08
C THR A 10 -64.37 75.44 54.47
N SER A 11 -65.68 75.17 54.40
CA SER A 11 -66.24 73.98 53.73
C SER A 11 -66.03 73.99 52.20
N VAL A 12 -66.12 75.15 51.56
CA VAL A 12 -65.90 75.28 50.10
C VAL A 12 -64.42 75.14 49.74
N CYS A 13 -63.50 75.70 50.52
CA CYS A 13 -62.06 75.51 50.33
C CYS A 13 -61.61 74.07 50.59
N TYR A 14 -62.14 73.43 51.64
CA TYR A 14 -61.83 72.03 51.95
C TYR A 14 -62.34 71.08 50.86
N ASN A 15 -63.55 71.29 50.34
CA ASN A 15 -64.08 70.53 49.21
C ASN A 15 -63.30 70.76 47.90
N ARG A 16 -62.79 71.98 47.66
CA ARG A 16 -61.94 72.27 46.49
C ARG A 16 -60.56 71.59 46.59
N LEU A 17 -59.96 71.57 47.77
CA LEU A 17 -58.69 70.87 48.04
C LEU A 17 -58.83 69.35 47.96
N GLN A 18 -59.89 68.77 48.52
CA GLN A 18 -60.18 67.34 48.35
C GLN A 18 -60.45 66.96 46.90
N ARG A 19 -61.18 67.80 46.14
CA ARG A 19 -61.37 67.58 44.71
C ARG A 19 -60.05 67.68 43.96
N ALA A 20 -59.23 68.69 44.21
CA ALA A 20 -57.92 68.83 43.57
C ALA A 20 -56.99 67.64 43.88
N PHE A 21 -56.94 67.19 45.13
CA PHE A 21 -56.18 66.00 45.54
C PHE A 21 -56.68 64.73 44.86
N LEU A 22 -58.01 64.54 44.80
CA LEU A 22 -58.61 63.40 44.09
C LEU A 22 -58.30 63.43 42.59
N HIS A 23 -58.31 64.61 41.95
CA HIS A 23 -57.93 64.73 40.53
C HIS A 23 -56.44 64.43 40.31
N ILE A 24 -55.55 64.83 41.22
CA ILE A 24 -54.12 64.51 41.15
C ILE A 24 -53.91 63.00 41.32
N VAL A 25 -54.57 62.36 42.28
CA VAL A 25 -54.48 60.91 42.49
C VAL A 25 -55.03 60.14 41.28
N ILE A 26 -56.15 60.58 40.71
CA ILE A 26 -56.69 60.00 39.47
C ILE A 26 -55.72 60.22 38.29
N LEU A 27 -55.07 61.38 38.19
CA LEU A 27 -54.08 61.65 37.14
C LEU A 27 -52.86 60.74 37.27
N PHE A 28 -52.34 60.52 38.49
CA PHE A 28 -51.24 59.60 38.73
C PHE A 28 -51.63 58.13 38.47
N LEU A 29 -52.82 57.71 38.91
CA LEU A 29 -53.33 56.37 38.62
C LEU A 29 -53.57 56.17 37.13
N THR A 30 -54.09 57.16 36.42
CA THR A 30 -54.29 57.08 34.96
C THR A 30 -52.98 57.09 34.21
N LEU A 31 -51.99 57.90 34.59
CA LEU A 31 -50.64 57.86 34.02
C LEU A 31 -49.93 56.52 34.27
N TYR A 32 -50.09 55.94 35.46
CA TYR A 32 -49.54 54.61 35.79
C TYR A 32 -50.27 53.47 35.06
N MET A 33 -51.58 53.55 34.91
CA MET A 33 -52.38 52.59 34.13
C MET A 33 -52.11 52.73 32.62
N LEU A 34 -51.89 53.95 32.13
CA LEU A 34 -51.46 54.21 30.76
C LEU A 34 -50.03 53.70 30.53
N SER A 35 -49.09 53.95 31.44
CA SER A 35 -47.72 53.47 31.31
C SER A 35 -47.65 51.94 31.37
N SER A 36 -48.37 51.30 32.30
CA SER A 36 -48.47 49.84 32.39
C SER A 36 -49.21 49.22 31.19
N ALA A 37 -50.29 49.83 30.71
CA ALA A 37 -50.96 49.36 29.49
C ALA A 37 -50.07 49.52 28.25
N THR A 38 -49.34 50.63 28.10
CA THR A 38 -48.37 50.80 27.00
C THR A 38 -47.19 49.83 27.11
N TYR A 39 -46.75 49.51 28.34
CA TYR A 39 -45.72 48.52 28.62
C TYR A 39 -46.18 47.12 28.21
N GLN A 40 -47.39 46.74 28.59
CA GLN A 40 -47.98 45.44 28.28
C GLN A 40 -48.29 45.27 26.77
N VAL A 41 -48.67 46.35 26.08
CA VAL A 41 -48.92 46.35 24.63
C VAL A 41 -47.62 46.31 23.81
N ALA A 42 -46.52 46.90 24.30
CA ALA A 42 -45.21 46.85 23.62
C ALA A 42 -44.55 45.47 23.75
N HIS A 43 -44.75 44.77 24.86
CA HIS A 43 -44.18 43.44 25.13
C HIS A 43 -44.93 42.30 24.41
N ALA A 44 -46.25 42.43 24.21
CA ALA A 44 -47.07 41.44 23.49
C ALA A 44 -46.97 41.52 21.94
N GLN A 45 -46.10 42.38 21.39
CA GLN A 45 -45.93 42.54 19.93
C GLN A 45 -45.35 41.27 19.30
N PRO A 46 -46.04 40.64 18.33
CA PRO A 46 -45.50 39.51 17.58
C PRO A 46 -44.24 39.91 16.79
N VAL A 47 -43.26 39.02 16.76
CA VAL A 47 -42.02 39.18 15.98
C VAL A 47 -42.18 38.50 14.63
N ASN A 48 -41.88 39.22 13.56
CA ASN A 48 -41.95 38.67 12.20
C ASN A 48 -40.66 37.92 11.87
N ILE A 49 -40.75 36.59 11.81
CA ILE A 49 -39.66 35.68 11.45
C ILE A 49 -40.07 34.98 10.13
N PRO A 50 -39.72 35.53 8.96
CA PRO A 50 -40.20 35.03 7.67
C PRO A 50 -39.56 33.70 7.25
N ASP A 51 -38.34 33.43 7.71
CA ASP A 51 -37.65 32.17 7.48
C ASP A 51 -38.26 31.11 8.41
N ARG A 52 -38.88 30.09 7.81
CA ARG A 52 -39.60 29.05 8.57
C ARG A 52 -38.66 28.16 9.38
N VAL A 53 -37.44 27.95 8.87
CA VAL A 53 -36.43 27.13 9.55
C VAL A 53 -35.92 27.89 10.76
N LEU A 54 -35.55 29.16 10.59
CA LEU A 54 -35.15 30.02 11.70
C LEU A 54 -36.27 30.12 12.75
N ARG A 55 -37.53 30.29 12.29
CA ARG A 55 -38.68 30.33 13.20
C ARG A 55 -38.78 29.03 14.00
N ALA A 56 -38.69 27.87 13.36
CA ALA A 56 -38.78 26.59 14.05
C ALA A 56 -37.62 26.39 15.06
N ALA A 57 -36.41 26.83 14.72
CA ALA A 57 -35.28 26.81 15.63
C ALA A 57 -35.53 27.69 16.88
N ILE A 58 -36.05 28.90 16.68
CA ILE A 58 -36.43 29.81 17.77
C ILE A 58 -37.58 29.24 18.62
N GLU A 59 -38.61 28.66 18.00
CA GLU A 59 -39.71 28.00 18.71
C GLU A 59 -39.17 26.89 19.62
N THR A 60 -38.26 26.06 19.10
CA THR A 60 -37.61 24.98 19.84
C THR A 60 -36.78 25.52 21.01
N ALA A 61 -35.93 26.53 20.76
CA ALA A 61 -35.08 27.13 21.79
C ALA A 61 -35.88 27.81 22.91
N LEU A 62 -37.09 28.29 22.62
CA LEU A 62 -38.01 28.89 23.59
C LEU A 62 -38.97 27.88 24.23
N GLY A 63 -38.92 26.60 23.87
CA GLY A 63 -39.84 25.57 24.35
C GLY A 63 -41.29 25.79 23.91
N LYS A 64 -41.51 26.47 22.77
CA LYS A 64 -42.83 26.76 22.20
C LYS A 64 -43.30 25.67 21.25
N SER A 65 -44.62 25.55 21.12
CA SER A 65 -45.22 24.66 20.12
C SER A 65 -45.12 25.25 18.71
N SER A 66 -45.07 24.39 17.69
CA SER A 66 -44.97 24.86 16.30
C SER A 66 -46.14 25.78 15.92
N GLY A 67 -45.82 26.95 15.37
CA GLY A 67 -46.81 27.92 14.95
C GLY A 67 -47.32 28.85 16.06
N GLU A 68 -46.89 28.64 17.31
CA GLU A 68 -47.18 29.55 18.43
C GLU A 68 -46.64 30.96 18.16
N VAL A 69 -47.31 31.98 18.72
CA VAL A 69 -46.88 33.38 18.55
C VAL A 69 -45.58 33.59 19.33
N ILE A 70 -44.54 34.05 18.62
CA ILE A 70 -43.30 34.53 19.25
C ILE A 70 -43.42 36.04 19.44
N THR A 71 -43.36 36.51 20.68
CA THR A 71 -43.41 37.92 21.05
C THR A 71 -42.00 38.50 21.28
N ARG A 72 -41.91 39.82 21.43
CA ARG A 72 -40.64 40.48 21.81
C ARG A 72 -40.15 40.07 23.18
N GLU A 73 -41.06 39.81 24.12
CA GLU A 73 -40.69 39.30 25.45
C GLU A 73 -40.09 37.90 25.35
N ASP A 74 -40.67 37.04 24.52
CA ASP A 74 -40.12 35.71 24.26
C ASP A 74 -38.70 35.79 23.68
N MET A 75 -38.49 36.65 22.67
CA MET A 75 -37.17 36.87 22.09
C MET A 75 -36.17 37.42 23.09
N ALA A 76 -36.59 38.25 24.05
CA ALA A 76 -35.71 38.74 25.11
C ALA A 76 -35.27 37.63 26.09
N ASN A 77 -35.98 36.50 26.14
CA ASN A 77 -35.58 35.32 26.92
C ASN A 77 -34.68 34.36 26.14
N LEU A 78 -34.46 34.58 24.84
CA LEU A 78 -33.56 33.77 24.02
C LEU A 78 -32.10 34.15 24.31
N LEU A 79 -31.39 33.28 25.04
CA LEU A 79 -29.98 33.49 25.42
C LEU A 79 -29.00 32.76 24.50
N ILE A 80 -29.39 31.59 24.00
CA ILE A 80 -28.60 30.74 23.12
C ILE A 80 -29.50 30.30 21.96
N LEU A 81 -28.99 30.38 20.75
CA LEU A 81 -29.64 29.80 19.58
C LEU A 81 -28.61 29.00 18.78
N ASP A 82 -28.80 27.69 18.75
CA ASP A 82 -28.07 26.78 17.87
C ASP A 82 -28.98 26.36 16.71
N ALA A 83 -28.54 26.69 15.50
CA ALA A 83 -29.19 26.28 14.26
C ALA A 83 -28.12 26.00 13.18
N PHE A 84 -27.08 25.24 13.55
CA PHE A 84 -26.07 24.75 12.61
C PHE A 84 -26.71 23.87 11.52
N GLU A 85 -26.30 24.09 10.27
CA GLU A 85 -26.72 23.28 9.11
C GLU A 85 -28.24 23.14 8.91
N ALA A 86 -29.00 24.15 9.37
CA ALA A 86 -30.45 24.11 9.33
C ALA A 86 -31.05 24.49 7.96
N GLY A 87 -30.28 25.18 7.10
CA GLY A 87 -30.74 25.74 5.82
C GLY A 87 -31.36 27.14 5.94
N ILE A 88 -30.98 27.89 6.97
CA ILE A 88 -31.42 29.28 7.20
C ILE A 88 -30.79 30.20 6.15
N TYR A 89 -31.56 31.13 5.61
CA TYR A 89 -31.06 32.13 4.66
C TYR A 89 -31.46 33.57 5.02
N ASN A 90 -32.41 33.75 5.95
CA ASN A 90 -32.90 35.07 6.34
C ASN A 90 -33.03 35.21 7.86
N LEU A 91 -32.20 36.09 8.43
CA LEU A 91 -32.09 36.35 9.87
C LEU A 91 -33.12 37.32 10.45
N ARG A 92 -34.06 37.83 9.63
CA ARG A 92 -35.06 38.79 10.11
C ARG A 92 -35.87 38.21 11.27
N GLY A 93 -36.04 39.02 12.31
CA GLY A 93 -36.66 38.67 13.58
C GLY A 93 -35.64 38.56 14.70
N LEU A 94 -34.40 38.14 14.41
CA LEU A 94 -33.34 38.05 15.42
C LEU A 94 -32.96 39.41 16.01
N GLU A 95 -33.23 40.54 15.34
CA GLU A 95 -33.02 41.87 15.91
C GLU A 95 -33.82 42.12 17.21
N SER A 96 -34.80 41.26 17.54
CA SER A 96 -35.57 41.32 18.78
C SER A 96 -34.96 40.49 19.92
N ALA A 97 -33.98 39.63 19.66
CA ALA A 97 -33.30 38.79 20.66
C ALA A 97 -32.20 39.56 21.40
N VAL A 98 -32.56 40.67 22.04
CA VAL A 98 -31.60 41.66 22.57
C VAL A 98 -30.64 41.15 23.65
N ASN A 99 -30.97 40.02 24.31
CA ASN A 99 -30.15 39.38 25.34
C ASN A 99 -29.42 38.12 24.85
N LEU A 100 -29.43 37.87 23.54
CA LEU A 100 -28.75 36.72 22.94
C LEU A 100 -27.25 36.80 23.19
N ALA A 101 -26.70 35.78 23.84
CA ALA A 101 -25.29 35.69 24.22
C ALA A 101 -24.49 34.77 23.28
N GLU A 102 -25.13 33.72 22.75
CA GLU A 102 -24.49 32.74 21.88
C GLU A 102 -25.37 32.44 20.66
N LEU A 103 -24.78 32.51 19.48
CA LEU A 103 -25.48 32.30 18.22
C LEU A 103 -24.65 31.41 17.28
N HIS A 104 -25.16 30.22 17.00
CA HIS A 104 -24.53 29.25 16.10
C HIS A 104 -25.35 29.10 14.82
N LEU A 105 -24.79 29.60 13.71
CA LEU A 105 -25.42 29.65 12.40
C LEU A 105 -24.48 29.12 11.30
N GLY A 106 -23.53 28.26 11.67
CA GLY A 106 -22.61 27.63 10.73
C GLY A 106 -23.32 26.75 9.68
N ARG A 107 -22.73 26.60 8.49
CA ARG A 107 -23.23 25.76 7.37
C ARG A 107 -24.66 26.08 6.92
N ASN A 108 -25.01 27.37 6.86
CA ASN A 108 -26.30 27.85 6.38
C ASN A 108 -26.15 28.60 5.03
N ASN A 109 -27.18 29.34 4.60
CA ASN A 109 -27.19 30.10 3.34
C ASN A 109 -27.34 31.61 3.59
N ILE A 110 -26.77 32.11 4.68
CA ILE A 110 -26.91 33.50 5.11
C ILE A 110 -26.01 34.41 4.27
N SER A 111 -26.53 35.56 3.87
CA SER A 111 -25.75 36.63 3.20
C SER A 111 -25.88 37.99 3.89
N ASN A 112 -27.01 38.24 4.57
CA ASN A 112 -27.32 39.52 5.18
C ASN A 112 -27.27 39.46 6.71
N LEU A 113 -26.24 40.08 7.29
CA LEU A 113 -26.04 40.16 8.74
C LEU A 113 -26.71 41.37 9.41
N SER A 114 -27.45 42.20 8.67
CA SER A 114 -28.07 43.41 9.21
C SER A 114 -28.94 43.19 10.47
N PRO A 115 -29.70 42.08 10.58
CA PRO A 115 -30.47 41.79 11.80
C PRO A 115 -29.62 41.63 13.07
N LEU A 116 -28.32 41.33 12.95
CA LEU A 116 -27.43 41.11 14.08
C LEU A 116 -26.87 42.40 14.70
N LYS A 117 -26.98 43.55 14.00
CA LYS A 117 -26.28 44.80 14.36
C LYS A 117 -26.49 45.29 15.80
N GLY A 118 -27.65 45.00 16.39
CA GLY A 118 -28.03 45.46 17.72
C GLY A 118 -27.84 44.44 18.84
N LEU A 119 -27.33 43.24 18.56
CA LEU A 119 -27.25 42.13 19.51
C LEU A 119 -25.98 42.23 20.36
N ILE A 120 -25.83 43.36 21.04
CA ILE A 120 -24.58 43.76 21.73
C ILE A 120 -24.16 42.84 22.89
N GLU A 121 -25.05 41.98 23.36
CA GLU A 121 -24.77 40.99 24.42
C GLU A 121 -24.09 39.72 23.88
N LEU A 122 -23.97 39.58 22.55
CA LEU A 122 -23.29 38.43 21.94
C LEU A 122 -21.83 38.33 22.39
N LYS A 123 -21.46 37.13 22.83
CA LYS A 123 -20.11 36.71 23.21
C LYS A 123 -19.54 35.68 22.24
N VAL A 124 -20.40 34.81 21.72
CA VAL A 124 -20.05 33.76 20.76
C VAL A 124 -20.91 33.92 19.51
N LEU A 125 -20.25 34.00 18.36
CA LEU A 125 -20.91 34.07 17.06
C LEU A 125 -20.23 33.14 16.06
N ASP A 126 -20.92 32.08 15.66
CA ASP A 126 -20.49 31.16 14.61
C ASP A 126 -21.29 31.40 13.33
N LEU A 127 -20.61 31.89 12.29
CA LEU A 127 -21.14 32.15 10.96
C LEU A 127 -20.34 31.40 9.88
N ARG A 128 -19.61 30.34 10.24
CA ARG A 128 -18.77 29.61 9.29
C ARG A 128 -19.56 28.96 8.16
N GLN A 129 -18.93 28.82 7.00
CA GLN A 129 -19.45 28.09 5.84
C GLN A 129 -20.86 28.53 5.43
N ASN A 130 -21.14 29.84 5.46
CA ASN A 130 -22.38 30.39 4.89
C ASN A 130 -22.25 30.75 3.40
N HIS A 131 -21.02 30.67 2.86
CA HIS A 131 -20.64 30.82 1.47
C HIS A 131 -20.92 32.18 0.80
N PHE A 132 -21.85 33.00 1.32
CA PHE A 132 -22.33 34.23 0.69
C PHE A 132 -22.15 35.48 1.56
N ILE A 133 -21.67 35.36 2.79
CA ILE A 133 -21.36 36.53 3.61
C ILE A 133 -20.15 37.24 3.02
N SER A 134 -20.30 38.52 2.67
CA SER A 134 -19.20 39.37 2.23
C SER A 134 -19.09 40.69 2.99
N ASN A 135 -20.15 41.08 3.70
CA ASN A 135 -20.23 42.33 4.44
C ASN A 135 -20.42 42.07 5.94
N VAL A 136 -19.36 42.35 6.71
CA VAL A 136 -19.34 42.21 8.17
C VAL A 136 -19.55 43.55 8.91
N SER A 137 -19.86 44.64 8.21
CA SER A 137 -20.15 45.94 8.85
C SER A 137 -21.24 45.92 9.92
N PRO A 138 -22.27 45.04 9.88
CA PRO A 138 -23.22 44.92 10.99
C PRO A 138 -22.57 44.48 12.31
N LEU A 139 -21.42 43.81 12.30
CA LEU A 139 -20.80 43.26 13.51
C LEU A 139 -19.99 44.28 14.31
N LYS A 140 -19.72 45.48 13.76
CA LYS A 140 -18.76 46.45 14.31
C LYS A 140 -19.01 46.91 15.76
N ASP A 141 -20.26 46.85 16.21
CA ASP A 141 -20.68 47.34 17.53
C ASP A 141 -20.87 46.19 18.55
N LEU A 142 -20.61 44.93 18.15
CA LEU A 142 -20.75 43.72 19.00
C LEU A 142 -19.55 43.51 19.92
N ARG A 143 -19.22 44.53 20.71
CA ARG A 143 -17.96 44.64 21.45
C ARG A 143 -17.78 43.62 22.58
N ASN A 144 -18.83 42.88 22.95
CA ASN A 144 -18.76 41.81 23.94
C ASN A 144 -18.31 40.46 23.34
N LEU A 145 -18.15 40.37 22.01
CA LEU A 145 -17.65 39.16 21.37
C LEU A 145 -16.27 38.79 21.90
N THR A 146 -16.14 37.54 22.33
CA THR A 146 -14.89 36.89 22.71
C THR A 146 -14.49 35.81 21.70
N TRP A 147 -15.48 35.23 21.01
CA TRP A 147 -15.32 34.17 20.03
C TRP A 147 -16.10 34.49 18.75
N LEU A 148 -15.40 34.51 17.61
CA LEU A 148 -15.99 34.79 16.31
C LEU A 148 -15.42 33.86 15.23
N SER A 149 -16.29 33.11 14.56
CA SER A 149 -15.93 32.39 13.33
C SER A 149 -16.71 32.90 12.13
N LEU A 150 -15.96 33.25 11.09
CA LEU A 150 -16.40 33.72 9.78
C LEU A 150 -15.76 32.87 8.65
N ARG A 151 -15.18 31.71 8.98
CA ARG A 151 -14.54 30.80 8.02
C ARG A 151 -15.44 30.50 6.81
N GLY A 152 -14.87 30.36 5.62
CA GLY A 152 -15.58 29.78 4.47
C GLY A 152 -16.70 30.70 3.95
N ASN A 153 -16.37 31.98 3.77
CA ASN A 153 -17.27 33.02 3.30
C ASN A 153 -16.61 33.76 2.11
N ARG A 154 -17.07 34.99 1.81
CA ARG A 154 -16.54 35.83 0.72
C ARG A 154 -16.16 37.20 1.23
N ILE A 155 -15.56 37.27 2.42
CA ILE A 155 -15.21 38.51 3.09
C ILE A 155 -13.90 39.03 2.50
N LEU A 156 -13.89 40.31 2.15
CA LEU A 156 -12.69 41.02 1.68
C LEU A 156 -12.21 42.04 2.72
N ASP A 157 -13.14 42.66 3.44
CA ASP A 157 -12.90 43.76 4.36
C ASP A 157 -13.28 43.36 5.78
N ILE A 158 -12.28 43.21 6.64
CA ILE A 158 -12.43 42.96 8.08
C ILE A 158 -12.21 44.22 8.94
N SER A 159 -12.08 45.40 8.33
CA SER A 159 -11.95 46.66 9.07
C SER A 159 -13.08 46.94 10.07
N PRO A 160 -14.32 46.47 9.88
CA PRO A 160 -15.37 46.60 10.90
C PRO A 160 -15.05 45.89 12.22
N LEU A 161 -14.15 44.89 12.23
CA LEU A 161 -13.81 44.12 13.43
C LEU A 161 -12.85 44.85 14.37
N ARG A 162 -12.25 45.98 13.95
CA ARG A 162 -11.19 46.70 14.69
C ARG A 162 -11.52 47.01 16.15
N ASP A 163 -12.78 47.29 16.47
CA ASP A 163 -13.17 47.70 17.82
C ASP A 163 -13.63 46.52 18.71
N LEU A 164 -13.55 45.27 18.22
CA LEU A 164 -13.93 44.05 18.94
C LEU A 164 -12.81 43.54 19.87
N VAL A 165 -12.28 44.45 20.69
CA VAL A 165 -11.04 44.26 21.48
C VAL A 165 -11.10 43.16 22.55
N ASN A 166 -12.28 42.59 22.81
CA ASN A 166 -12.47 41.47 23.73
C ASN A 166 -12.30 40.09 23.06
N LEU A 167 -12.14 40.04 21.73
CA LEU A 167 -11.88 38.80 21.01
C LEU A 167 -10.61 38.14 21.53
N THR A 168 -10.75 36.86 21.88
CA THR A 168 -9.65 35.93 22.18
C THR A 168 -9.49 34.89 21.08
N TYR A 169 -10.57 34.63 20.33
CA TYR A 169 -10.62 33.66 19.25
C TYR A 169 -11.23 34.31 18.00
N LEU A 170 -10.47 34.33 16.90
CA LEU A 170 -10.92 34.82 15.60
C LEU A 170 -10.52 33.84 14.50
N HIS A 171 -11.51 33.38 13.74
CA HIS A 171 -11.30 32.44 12.65
C HIS A 171 -11.95 33.00 11.38
N VAL A 172 -11.11 33.44 10.43
CA VAL A 172 -11.51 34.08 9.17
C VAL A 172 -10.91 33.38 7.95
N ALA A 173 -10.48 32.12 8.11
CA ALA A 173 -9.99 31.27 7.04
C ALA A 173 -10.94 31.15 5.83
N PHE A 174 -10.41 30.76 4.67
CA PHE A 174 -11.18 30.55 3.44
C PHE A 174 -12.08 31.74 3.10
N ASN A 175 -11.45 32.91 2.97
CA ASN A 175 -12.10 34.15 2.57
C ASN A 175 -11.31 34.79 1.41
N ARG A 176 -11.34 36.12 1.28
CA ARG A 176 -10.61 36.87 0.25
C ARG A 176 -9.95 38.10 0.88
N ILE A 177 -9.52 37.97 2.13
CA ILE A 177 -8.95 39.05 2.93
C ILE A 177 -7.53 39.32 2.43
N ARG A 178 -7.22 40.59 2.24
CA ARG A 178 -5.86 41.05 1.91
C ARG A 178 -5.28 41.94 3.00
N ASP A 179 -6.11 42.81 3.56
CA ASP A 179 -5.70 43.81 4.55
C ASP A 179 -6.11 43.34 5.94
N VAL A 180 -5.10 43.07 6.78
CA VAL A 180 -5.26 42.67 8.19
C VAL A 180 -4.91 43.80 9.17
N THR A 181 -4.80 45.05 8.71
CA THR A 181 -4.43 46.22 9.53
C THR A 181 -5.34 46.39 10.76
N SER A 182 -6.63 46.05 10.63
CA SER A 182 -7.59 46.12 11.73
C SER A 182 -7.33 45.15 12.86
N LEU A 183 -6.53 44.09 12.66
CA LEU A 183 -6.22 43.11 13.71
C LEU A 183 -5.28 43.67 14.77
N LYS A 184 -4.50 44.72 14.46
CA LYS A 184 -3.53 45.34 15.39
C LYS A 184 -4.14 45.78 16.73
N THR A 185 -5.43 46.07 16.78
CA THR A 185 -6.14 46.49 18.00
C THR A 185 -6.66 45.32 18.83
N LEU A 186 -6.67 44.09 18.30
CA LEU A 186 -7.24 42.89 18.93
C LEU A 186 -6.19 42.15 19.79
N THR A 187 -5.52 42.88 20.68
CA THR A 187 -4.35 42.39 21.44
C THR A 187 -4.68 41.33 22.51
N ASN A 188 -5.95 40.94 22.65
CA ASN A 188 -6.39 39.83 23.50
C ASN A 188 -6.48 38.49 22.77
N LEU A 189 -6.28 38.46 21.45
CA LEU A 189 -6.27 37.23 20.66
C LEU A 189 -5.21 36.26 21.20
N THR A 190 -5.64 35.03 21.42
CA THR A 190 -4.80 33.85 21.70
C THR A 190 -4.85 32.86 20.53
N PHE A 191 -5.94 32.88 19.77
CA PHE A 191 -6.14 32.09 18.56
C PHE A 191 -6.49 33.02 17.40
N LEU A 192 -5.71 32.93 16.32
CA LEU A 192 -5.99 33.60 15.07
C LEU A 192 -5.77 32.64 13.91
N ASP A 193 -6.79 32.51 13.08
CA ASP A 193 -6.71 31.75 11.85
C ASP A 193 -7.15 32.64 10.67
N ILE A 194 -6.21 32.85 9.75
CA ILE A 194 -6.33 33.60 8.50
C ILE A 194 -5.95 32.75 7.27
N GLU A 195 -5.92 31.41 7.39
CA GLU A 195 -5.67 30.42 6.33
C GLU A 195 -6.43 30.75 5.03
N SER A 196 -5.86 30.42 3.87
CA SER A 196 -6.58 30.45 2.59
C SER A 196 -7.20 31.83 2.31
N ASN A 197 -6.35 32.86 2.30
CA ASN A 197 -6.71 34.25 2.02
C ASN A 197 -5.76 34.86 0.96
N GLN A 198 -5.51 36.17 1.01
CA GLN A 198 -4.61 36.89 0.10
C GLN A 198 -3.70 37.85 0.89
N VAL A 199 -3.40 37.50 2.14
CA VAL A 199 -2.58 38.30 3.05
C VAL A 199 -1.12 38.21 2.63
N SER A 200 -0.44 39.35 2.61
CA SER A 200 0.99 39.42 2.30
C SER A 200 1.80 40.23 3.31
N ASP A 201 1.13 40.95 4.23
CA ASP A 201 1.77 41.82 5.21
C ASP A 201 1.30 41.43 6.61
N LEU A 202 2.19 40.83 7.39
CA LEU A 202 1.95 40.41 8.76
C LEU A 202 2.33 41.49 9.79
N SER A 203 2.81 42.67 9.38
CA SER A 203 3.21 43.74 10.31
C SER A 203 2.13 44.15 11.33
N PRO A 204 0.81 44.10 11.03
CA PRO A 204 -0.22 44.37 12.03
C PRO A 204 -0.25 43.35 13.18
N LEU A 205 0.28 42.14 12.98
CA LEU A 205 0.24 41.05 13.95
C LEU A 205 1.36 41.13 15.01
N SER A 206 2.40 41.94 14.76
CA SER A 206 3.57 42.10 15.65
C SER A 206 3.25 42.47 17.11
N VAL A 207 2.05 43.00 17.38
CA VAL A 207 1.61 43.40 18.73
C VAL A 207 0.71 42.36 19.41
N LEU A 208 0.36 41.27 18.73
CA LEU A 208 -0.54 40.22 19.21
C LEU A 208 0.19 39.19 20.07
N THR A 209 1.00 39.65 21.02
CA THR A 209 1.96 38.82 21.79
C THR A 209 1.33 37.79 22.74
N LYS A 210 0.00 37.71 22.79
CA LYS A 210 -0.75 36.68 23.51
C LYS A 210 -1.13 35.48 22.63
N LEU A 211 -0.87 35.54 21.31
CA LEU A 211 -1.11 34.41 20.42
C LEU A 211 -0.34 33.18 20.89
N THR A 212 -1.05 32.07 20.96
CA THR A 212 -0.53 30.72 21.17
C THR A 212 -0.79 29.84 19.95
N TYR A 213 -1.78 30.19 19.13
CA TYR A 213 -2.10 29.57 17.86
C TYR A 213 -2.19 30.65 16.78
N LEU A 214 -1.44 30.47 15.71
CA LEU A 214 -1.53 31.26 14.49
C LEU A 214 -1.49 30.34 13.28
N ASP A 215 -2.46 30.51 12.41
CA ASP A 215 -2.53 29.83 11.12
C ASP A 215 -2.70 30.87 10.03
N PHE A 216 -1.75 30.90 9.10
CA PHE A 216 -1.80 31.72 7.90
C PHE A 216 -1.43 30.95 6.63
N ASP A 217 -1.62 29.63 6.63
CA ASP A 217 -1.44 28.77 5.44
C ASP A 217 -2.13 29.38 4.19
N SER A 218 -1.61 29.07 3.01
CA SER A 218 -2.24 29.37 1.72
C SER A 218 -2.51 30.87 1.55
N ASN A 219 -1.45 31.66 1.72
CA ASN A 219 -1.49 33.11 1.59
C ASN A 219 -0.42 33.60 0.59
N ARG A 220 0.13 34.80 0.78
CA ARG A 220 1.13 35.42 -0.10
C ARG A 220 2.21 36.12 0.71
N VAL A 221 2.51 35.56 1.88
CA VAL A 221 3.49 36.10 2.82
C VAL A 221 4.88 35.76 2.34
N THR A 222 5.74 36.78 2.23
CA THR A 222 7.16 36.62 1.87
C THR A 222 8.10 36.99 3.02
N ASP A 223 7.56 37.57 4.10
CA ASP A 223 8.34 38.11 5.22
C ASP A 223 7.58 37.87 6.54
N VAL A 224 8.18 37.04 7.40
CA VAL A 224 7.66 36.69 8.72
C VAL A 224 8.36 37.46 9.86
N SER A 225 9.17 38.47 9.57
CA SER A 225 9.91 39.26 10.56
C SER A 225 9.01 39.91 11.63
N ALA A 226 7.74 40.14 11.30
CA ALA A 226 6.73 40.65 12.21
C ALA A 226 6.42 39.69 13.39
N LEU A 227 6.72 38.40 13.26
CA LEU A 227 6.39 37.37 14.24
C LEU A 227 7.40 37.26 15.39
N LYS A 228 8.55 37.92 15.30
CA LYS A 228 9.68 37.77 16.24
C LYS A 228 9.34 37.94 17.73
N ASP A 229 8.34 38.75 18.04
CA ASP A 229 7.95 39.07 19.42
C ASP A 229 6.80 38.17 19.93
N LEU A 230 6.29 37.24 19.11
CA LEU A 230 5.20 36.30 19.44
C LEU A 230 5.74 35.06 20.20
N THR A 231 6.47 35.28 21.28
CA THR A 231 7.18 34.23 22.04
C THR A 231 6.28 33.28 22.85
N ASN A 232 4.95 33.49 22.83
CA ASN A 232 3.98 32.58 23.43
C ASN A 232 3.44 31.54 22.44
N MET A 233 3.93 31.53 21.19
CA MET A 233 3.47 30.59 20.18
C MET A 233 3.70 29.14 20.62
N GLU A 234 2.66 28.35 20.48
CA GLU A 234 2.62 26.90 20.76
C GLU A 234 2.37 26.13 19.46
N HIS A 235 1.55 26.71 18.57
CA HIS A 235 1.29 26.24 17.22
C HIS A 235 1.46 27.35 16.21
N LEU A 236 2.18 27.05 15.15
CA LEU A 236 2.26 27.90 13.98
C LEU A 236 2.08 27.05 12.74
N ASP A 237 1.08 27.42 11.95
CA ASP A 237 0.92 26.94 10.59
C ASP A 237 1.18 28.13 9.65
N ALA A 238 2.21 27.98 8.83
CA ALA A 238 2.74 29.00 7.94
C ALA A 238 2.94 28.48 6.51
N SER A 239 2.38 27.32 6.18
CA SER A 239 2.60 26.64 4.90
C SER A 239 2.02 27.36 3.69
N ASP A 240 2.33 26.87 2.48
CA ASP A 240 1.95 27.46 1.19
C ASP A 240 2.12 28.99 1.17
N ASN A 241 3.34 29.44 1.49
CA ASN A 241 3.74 30.84 1.47
C ASN A 241 5.18 31.00 0.99
N PRO A 242 5.47 31.96 0.08
CA PRO A 242 6.78 32.10 -0.55
C PRO A 242 7.82 32.86 0.31
N PHE A 243 8.00 32.51 1.58
CA PHE A 243 9.09 33.03 2.41
C PHE A 243 10.25 32.03 2.53
N LEU A 244 11.45 32.57 2.77
CA LEU A 244 12.70 31.81 2.89
C LEU A 244 13.33 31.93 4.29
N ASP A 245 13.16 33.09 4.93
CA ASP A 245 13.85 33.44 6.18
C ASP A 245 12.93 33.25 7.40
N ILE A 246 13.25 32.25 8.22
CA ILE A 246 12.54 31.92 9.47
C ILE A 246 13.29 32.40 10.73
N SER A 247 14.25 33.31 10.62
CA SER A 247 14.97 33.86 11.78
C SER A 247 14.07 34.50 12.84
N ALA A 248 12.89 35.00 12.44
CA ALA A 248 11.89 35.49 13.37
C ALA A 248 11.31 34.41 14.30
N LEU A 249 11.44 33.13 13.98
CA LEU A 249 10.91 32.04 14.80
C LEU A 249 11.83 31.67 15.97
N GLU A 250 13.10 32.10 15.98
CA GLU A 250 14.15 31.70 16.94
C GLU A 250 13.71 31.82 18.43
N GLY A 251 12.87 32.80 18.75
CA GLY A 251 12.38 33.05 20.11
C GLY A 251 11.17 32.21 20.56
N MET A 252 10.58 31.38 19.70
CA MET A 252 9.33 30.65 19.98
C MET A 252 9.57 29.33 20.73
N ILE A 253 10.25 29.41 21.88
CA ILE A 253 10.70 28.24 22.66
C ILE A 253 9.57 27.37 23.25
N LYS A 254 8.31 27.80 23.13
CA LYS A 254 7.11 27.05 23.57
C LYS A 254 6.45 26.26 22.43
N MET A 255 6.99 26.36 21.21
CA MET A 255 6.47 25.67 20.05
C MET A 255 6.44 24.17 20.31
N TYR A 256 5.30 23.55 20.04
CA TYR A 256 5.18 22.09 20.05
C TYR A 256 4.75 21.52 18.68
N SER A 257 4.16 22.36 17.83
CA SER A 257 3.77 22.03 16.45
C SER A 257 4.16 23.18 15.54
N LEU A 258 4.98 22.92 14.53
CA LEU A 258 5.34 23.88 13.50
C LEU A 258 5.09 23.24 12.14
N ASP A 259 4.35 23.96 11.31
CA ASP A 259 4.17 23.66 9.90
C ASP A 259 4.70 24.82 9.06
N ILE A 260 5.68 24.52 8.21
CA ILE A 260 6.34 25.44 7.27
C ILE A 260 6.47 24.77 5.89
N ASP A 261 5.52 23.92 5.54
CA ASP A 261 5.53 23.22 4.27
C ASP A 261 5.31 24.11 3.05
N THR A 262 5.76 23.64 1.88
CA THR A 262 5.53 24.34 0.60
C THR A 262 5.94 25.81 0.70
N THR A 263 7.09 26.06 1.33
CA THR A 263 7.67 27.40 1.42
C THR A 263 8.90 27.50 0.51
N GLN A 264 9.94 28.19 0.96
CA GLN A 264 11.22 28.25 0.25
C GLN A 264 12.37 28.14 1.25
N VAL A 265 12.14 27.60 2.45
CA VAL A 265 13.12 27.58 3.53
C VAL A 265 14.32 26.73 3.16
N THR A 266 15.51 27.25 3.44
CA THR A 266 16.78 26.53 3.27
C THR A 266 17.54 26.33 4.57
N ASP A 267 17.29 27.19 5.57
CA ASP A 267 18.05 27.26 6.83
C ASP A 267 17.11 27.05 8.02
N VAL A 268 17.26 25.88 8.65
CA VAL A 268 16.50 25.48 9.85
C VAL A 268 17.25 25.76 11.16
N SER A 269 18.40 26.46 11.12
CA SER A 269 19.14 26.85 12.33
C SER A 269 18.36 27.71 13.34
N PRO A 270 17.35 28.52 12.95
CA PRO A 270 16.51 29.21 13.94
C PRO A 270 15.70 28.27 14.84
N LEU A 271 15.48 27.00 14.46
CA LEU A 271 14.63 26.07 15.20
C LEU A 271 15.30 25.50 16.47
N ILE A 272 16.62 25.64 16.64
CA ILE A 272 17.42 24.91 17.64
C ILE A 272 16.99 25.09 19.11
N TYR A 273 16.23 26.14 19.42
CA TYR A 273 15.77 26.41 20.79
C TYR A 273 14.38 25.84 21.10
N MET A 274 13.70 25.27 20.10
CA MET A 274 12.37 24.68 20.24
C MET A 274 12.45 23.24 20.74
N THR A 275 13.22 22.99 21.81
CA THR A 275 13.55 21.64 22.28
C THR A 275 12.35 20.81 22.76
N GLY A 276 11.18 21.44 22.93
CA GLY A 276 9.90 20.79 23.26
C GLY A 276 9.01 20.48 22.05
N MET A 277 9.51 20.67 20.83
CA MET A 277 8.77 20.37 19.60
C MET A 277 8.42 18.90 19.50
N ILE A 278 7.17 18.60 19.12
CA ILE A 278 6.64 17.24 18.97
C ILE A 278 6.38 16.91 17.49
N ILE A 279 5.91 17.91 16.75
CA ILE A 279 5.56 17.79 15.33
C ILE A 279 6.29 18.92 14.59
N LEU A 280 7.08 18.53 13.59
CA LEU A 280 7.64 19.42 12.60
C LEU A 280 7.21 18.92 11.22
N ASP A 281 6.56 19.80 10.47
CA ASP A 281 6.31 19.63 9.05
C ASP A 281 7.09 20.71 8.28
N ALA A 282 7.98 20.28 7.40
CA ALA A 282 8.82 21.11 6.56
C ALA A 282 8.95 20.52 5.16
N HIS A 283 7.91 19.84 4.68
CA HIS A 283 7.83 19.26 3.34
C HIS A 283 7.89 20.32 2.23
N ASP A 284 8.22 19.91 1.00
CA ASP A 284 8.38 20.76 -0.19
C ASP A 284 9.12 22.08 0.10
N ASN A 285 10.41 21.93 0.40
CA ASN A 285 11.30 23.03 0.75
C ASN A 285 12.65 22.91 0.03
N LEU A 286 13.61 23.76 0.40
CA LEU A 286 14.95 23.79 -0.20
C LEU A 286 16.04 23.46 0.83
N ILE A 287 15.71 22.63 1.82
CA ILE A 287 16.61 22.27 2.92
C ILE A 287 17.66 21.29 2.41
N THR A 288 18.93 21.65 2.60
CA THR A 288 20.08 20.76 2.32
C THR A 288 20.80 20.32 3.60
N ASP A 289 20.76 21.15 4.64
CA ASP A 289 21.43 20.91 5.92
C ASP A 289 20.37 20.89 7.04
N ALA A 290 19.94 19.68 7.37
CA ALA A 290 19.02 19.41 8.47
C ALA A 290 19.75 19.15 9.81
N SER A 291 21.09 19.31 9.87
CA SER A 291 21.86 19.09 11.11
C SER A 291 21.41 19.89 12.33
N PRO A 292 20.81 21.11 12.21
CA PRO A 292 20.25 21.81 13.36
C PRO A 292 19.09 21.07 14.05
N LEU A 293 18.37 20.20 13.34
CA LEU A 293 17.20 19.49 13.88
C LEU A 293 17.55 18.47 14.98
N ARG A 294 18.82 18.08 15.11
CA ARG A 294 19.33 17.24 16.22
C ARG A 294 18.99 17.78 17.62
N HIS A 295 18.69 19.08 17.72
CA HIS A 295 18.36 19.74 18.97
C HIS A 295 16.89 19.56 19.39
N LEU A 296 16.03 19.06 18.49
CA LEU A 296 14.59 18.86 18.72
C LEU A 296 14.32 17.48 19.32
N THR A 297 14.92 17.22 20.48
CA THR A 297 15.04 15.88 21.08
C THR A 297 13.72 15.21 21.49
N GLU A 298 12.61 15.95 21.50
CA GLU A 298 11.28 15.43 21.86
C GLU A 298 10.39 15.13 20.63
N LEU A 299 10.92 15.30 19.41
CA LEU A 299 10.18 15.04 18.17
C LEU A 299 9.60 13.63 18.13
N ARG A 300 8.37 13.55 17.62
CA ARG A 300 7.63 12.30 17.40
C ARG A 300 7.18 12.13 15.94
N LYS A 301 6.79 13.22 15.29
CA LYS A 301 6.53 13.28 13.86
C LYS A 301 7.50 14.29 13.24
N LEU A 302 8.22 13.85 12.22
CA LEU A 302 9.05 14.70 11.39
C LEU A 302 8.69 14.45 9.93
N ASP A 303 8.21 15.49 9.27
CA ASP A 303 7.96 15.59 7.83
C ASP A 303 9.03 16.50 7.23
N ILE A 304 9.86 15.97 6.33
CA ILE A 304 10.89 16.76 5.64
C ILE A 304 11.21 16.19 4.24
N ASP A 305 10.20 15.56 3.65
CA ASP A 305 10.14 15.11 2.28
C ASP A 305 10.27 16.26 1.27
N ASP A 306 10.42 15.92 -0.01
CA ASP A 306 10.55 16.87 -1.12
C ASP A 306 11.55 18.01 -0.85
N ASN A 307 12.73 17.61 -0.34
CA ASN A 307 13.83 18.51 0.00
C ASN A 307 15.12 18.11 -0.77
N GLN A 308 16.28 18.60 -0.34
CA GLN A 308 17.58 18.30 -0.96
C GLN A 308 18.55 17.68 0.05
N ILE A 309 18.03 16.89 1.00
CA ILE A 309 18.78 16.29 2.09
C ILE A 309 19.55 15.07 1.57
N THR A 310 20.79 14.95 2.04
CA THR A 310 21.66 13.79 1.75
C THR A 310 22.21 13.15 3.03
N ASP A 311 22.35 13.93 4.11
CA ASP A 311 22.88 13.51 5.40
C ASP A 311 21.80 13.61 6.46
N ILE A 312 21.38 12.45 6.98
CA ILE A 312 20.39 12.30 8.03
C ILE A 312 21.01 11.98 9.41
N SER A 313 22.31 12.22 9.60
CA SER A 313 23.01 11.94 10.88
C SER A 313 22.40 12.64 12.10
N PHE A 314 21.66 13.73 11.90
CA PHE A 314 20.93 14.42 12.96
C PHE A 314 19.86 13.56 13.63
N ILE A 315 19.38 12.51 12.93
CA ILE A 315 18.32 11.63 13.43
C ILE A 315 18.77 10.79 14.63
N GLU A 316 20.08 10.52 14.76
CA GLU A 316 20.65 9.78 15.90
C GLU A 316 20.34 10.46 17.25
N ASP A 317 20.16 11.79 17.25
CA ASP A 317 19.91 12.60 18.44
C ASP A 317 18.40 12.82 18.73
N ILE A 318 17.49 12.29 17.91
CA ILE A 318 16.02 12.39 18.08
C ILE A 318 15.34 11.00 18.20
N PRO A 319 15.69 10.21 19.24
CA PRO A 319 15.37 8.78 19.32
C PRO A 319 13.89 8.43 19.58
N TYR A 320 13.03 9.44 19.77
CA TYR A 320 11.60 9.26 20.10
C TYR A 320 10.67 9.39 18.89
N LEU A 321 11.23 9.50 17.69
CA LEU A 321 10.45 9.47 16.45
C LEU A 321 9.57 8.22 16.36
N VAL A 322 8.34 8.46 15.94
CA VAL A 322 7.29 7.47 15.69
C VAL A 322 6.92 7.46 14.21
N GLU A 323 6.91 8.64 13.60
CA GLU A 323 6.63 8.86 12.18
C GLU A 323 7.76 9.72 11.63
N LEU A 324 8.38 9.24 10.56
CA LEU A 324 9.47 9.91 9.87
C LEU A 324 9.22 9.82 8.38
N ASP A 325 9.06 10.98 7.78
CA ASP A 325 8.93 11.15 6.35
C ASP A 325 10.20 11.80 5.78
N LEU A 326 10.78 11.16 4.77
CA LEU A 326 12.03 11.54 4.12
C LEU A 326 11.94 11.34 2.60
N ASP A 327 10.72 11.25 2.07
CA ASP A 327 10.36 11.15 0.66
C ASP A 327 11.09 12.19 -0.22
N GLY A 328 11.30 11.89 -1.49
CA GLY A 328 11.71 12.93 -2.47
C GLY A 328 13.08 13.57 -2.21
N ASN A 329 13.97 12.90 -1.50
CA ASN A 329 15.29 13.43 -1.10
C ASN A 329 16.45 12.78 -1.89
N ASN A 330 17.68 12.91 -1.39
CA ASN A 330 18.89 12.36 -2.03
C ASN A 330 19.67 11.44 -1.08
N ILE A 331 18.95 10.71 -0.22
CA ILE A 331 19.50 9.88 0.86
C ILE A 331 19.95 8.52 0.31
N SER A 332 21.07 8.04 0.84
CA SER A 332 21.60 6.70 0.52
C SER A 332 22.17 5.95 1.72
N ASP A 333 22.59 6.67 2.77
CA ASP A 333 23.09 6.07 4.01
C ASP A 333 22.02 6.09 5.09
N LEU A 334 21.47 4.92 5.40
CA LEU A 334 20.46 4.73 6.45
C LEU A 334 21.06 4.40 7.82
N THR A 335 22.39 4.41 7.99
CA THR A 335 23.06 4.17 9.28
C THR A 335 22.48 5.01 10.43
N PRO A 336 22.14 6.30 10.24
CA PRO A 336 21.55 7.13 11.30
C PRO A 336 20.20 6.64 11.84
N LEU A 337 19.48 5.78 11.13
CA LEU A 337 18.22 5.19 11.62
C LEU A 337 18.46 4.11 12.69
N MET A 338 19.71 3.70 12.91
CA MET A 338 20.05 2.66 13.85
C MET A 338 19.56 2.99 15.26
N GLY A 339 18.62 2.19 15.76
CA GLY A 339 18.14 2.27 17.14
C GLY A 339 16.93 3.18 17.35
N LEU A 340 16.29 3.68 16.28
CA LEU A 340 14.96 4.32 16.35
C LEU A 340 13.84 3.31 16.62
N ASN A 341 13.92 2.65 17.78
CA ASN A 341 13.06 1.51 18.13
C ASN A 341 11.58 1.89 18.39
N HIS A 342 11.25 3.18 18.33
CA HIS A 342 9.89 3.71 18.47
C HIS A 342 9.19 3.94 17.13
N LEU A 343 9.93 3.85 16.02
CA LEU A 343 9.44 4.15 14.68
C LEU A 343 8.38 3.14 14.25
N ARG A 344 7.27 3.64 13.71
CA ARG A 344 6.09 2.89 13.27
C ARG A 344 5.75 3.16 11.80
N VAL A 345 5.98 4.39 11.35
CA VAL A 345 5.83 4.82 9.96
C VAL A 345 7.19 5.36 9.53
N LEU A 346 7.69 4.84 8.41
CA LEU A 346 8.90 5.30 7.77
C LEU A 346 8.63 5.39 6.28
N ASP A 347 8.77 6.59 5.75
CA ASP A 347 8.77 6.85 4.33
C ASP A 347 10.19 7.23 3.88
N LEU A 348 10.64 6.60 2.81
CA LEU A 348 11.95 6.72 2.20
C LEU A 348 11.84 6.61 0.67
N ASP A 349 10.68 6.89 0.11
CA ASP A 349 10.46 6.85 -1.32
C ASP A 349 11.41 7.77 -2.11
N GLU A 350 11.44 7.61 -3.44
CA GLU A 350 12.12 8.53 -4.37
C GLU A 350 13.55 8.95 -3.96
N ASN A 351 14.29 8.06 -3.29
CA ASN A 351 15.62 8.32 -2.77
C ASN A 351 16.71 7.56 -3.56
N LYS A 352 17.88 7.34 -2.96
CA LYS A 352 19.02 6.61 -3.56
C LYS A 352 19.44 5.44 -2.67
N VAL A 353 18.48 4.83 -1.99
CA VAL A 353 18.70 3.72 -1.08
C VAL A 353 19.00 2.45 -1.88
N THR A 354 20.06 1.76 -1.47
CA THR A 354 20.46 0.45 -2.02
C THR A 354 20.58 -0.62 -0.94
N GLU A 355 20.96 -0.22 0.27
CA GLU A 355 21.25 -1.12 1.40
C GLU A 355 20.34 -0.82 2.59
N ILE A 356 19.47 -1.77 2.92
CA ILE A 356 18.46 -1.62 3.99
C ILE A 356 18.74 -2.49 5.22
N SER A 357 19.99 -2.93 5.41
CA SER A 357 20.37 -3.83 6.52
C SER A 357 19.98 -3.30 7.91
N ILE A 358 19.96 -1.97 8.08
CA ILE A 358 19.62 -1.27 9.33
C ILE A 358 18.14 -1.45 9.71
N LEU A 359 17.26 -1.62 8.72
CA LEU A 359 15.82 -1.74 8.97
C LEU A 359 15.47 -3.00 9.78
N SER A 360 16.33 -4.03 9.76
CA SER A 360 16.15 -5.26 10.56
C SER A 360 16.02 -5.03 12.08
N GLY A 361 16.49 -3.88 12.58
CA GLY A 361 16.33 -3.45 13.96
C GLY A 361 15.00 -2.77 14.29
N LEU A 362 14.29 -2.22 13.28
CA LEU A 362 13.11 -1.36 13.44
C LEU A 362 11.81 -2.16 13.57
N LYS A 363 11.79 -3.09 14.53
CA LYS A 363 10.73 -4.11 14.66
C LYS A 363 9.33 -3.57 15.03
N GLN A 364 9.20 -2.27 15.29
CA GLN A 364 7.91 -1.63 15.58
C GLN A 364 7.25 -1.02 14.34
N LEU A 365 7.92 -1.06 13.17
CA LEU A 365 7.35 -0.61 11.91
C LEU A 365 6.05 -1.36 11.60
N THR A 366 5.06 -0.57 11.21
CA THR A 366 3.75 -1.01 10.73
C THR A 366 3.49 -0.55 9.30
N VAL A 367 4.10 0.58 8.90
CA VAL A 367 4.08 1.12 7.54
C VAL A 367 5.53 1.37 7.15
N LEU A 368 5.92 0.91 5.96
CA LEU A 368 7.23 1.14 5.39
C LEU A 368 7.07 1.38 3.89
N ASP A 369 7.48 2.56 3.46
CA ASP A 369 7.57 2.91 2.05
C ASP A 369 9.05 3.02 1.66
N LEU A 370 9.41 2.31 0.59
CA LEU A 370 10.74 2.27 -0.03
C LEU A 370 10.64 2.34 -1.57
N HIS A 371 9.51 2.82 -2.07
CA HIS A 371 9.13 2.87 -3.47
C HIS A 371 10.15 3.72 -4.27
N ASN A 372 10.31 3.46 -5.56
CA ASN A 372 11.25 4.16 -6.46
C ASN A 372 12.69 4.35 -5.88
N ASN A 373 13.34 3.24 -5.51
CA ASN A 373 14.72 3.20 -5.03
C ASN A 373 15.59 2.24 -5.88
N GLN A 374 16.72 1.75 -5.35
CA GLN A 374 17.64 0.84 -6.05
C GLN A 374 17.90 -0.42 -5.22
N ILE A 375 16.88 -0.93 -4.53
CA ILE A 375 16.97 -2.04 -3.59
C ILE A 375 16.91 -3.36 -4.34
N VAL A 376 17.81 -4.29 -3.98
CA VAL A 376 17.86 -5.65 -4.53
C VAL A 376 17.61 -6.70 -3.44
N ASP A 377 18.23 -6.52 -2.26
CA ASP A 377 18.16 -7.47 -1.15
C ASP A 377 17.21 -6.99 -0.05
N ILE A 378 16.05 -7.65 0.03
CA ILE A 378 15.05 -7.42 1.08
C ILE A 378 15.16 -8.39 2.27
N SER A 379 16.24 -9.16 2.38
CA SER A 379 16.50 -10.05 3.53
C SER A 379 16.44 -9.37 4.91
N PRO A 380 16.76 -8.06 5.07
CA PRO A 380 16.61 -7.37 6.34
C PRO A 380 15.15 -7.25 6.82
N LEU A 381 14.16 -7.31 5.93
CA LEU A 381 12.74 -7.12 6.26
C LEU A 381 12.11 -8.33 6.95
N LYS A 382 12.74 -9.52 6.87
CA LYS A 382 12.13 -10.80 7.29
C LYS A 382 11.62 -10.90 8.73
N GLU A 383 12.13 -10.05 9.62
CA GLU A 383 11.77 -10.02 11.04
C GLU A 383 10.76 -8.90 11.38
N LEU A 384 10.37 -8.05 10.41
CA LEU A 384 9.44 -6.93 10.57
C LEU A 384 7.99 -7.39 10.55
N THR A 385 7.69 -8.42 11.34
CA THR A 385 6.39 -9.12 11.39
C THR A 385 5.20 -8.25 11.84
N ASN A 386 5.43 -6.99 12.23
CA ASN A 386 4.37 -6.03 12.57
C ASN A 386 3.94 -5.18 11.36
N LEU A 387 4.61 -5.28 10.21
CA LEU A 387 4.21 -4.58 8.99
C LEU A 387 2.78 -4.97 8.58
N ILE A 388 2.01 -3.94 8.25
CA ILE A 388 0.64 -3.97 7.77
C ILE A 388 0.63 -3.45 6.32
N ASP A 389 1.42 -2.41 6.07
CA ASP A 389 1.57 -1.74 4.79
C ASP A 389 3.04 -1.73 4.40
N LEU A 390 3.34 -2.17 3.18
CA LEU A 390 4.69 -2.26 2.64
C LEU A 390 4.67 -1.91 1.15
N ASP A 391 5.32 -0.81 0.83
CA ASP A 391 5.58 -0.39 -0.55
C ASP A 391 7.05 -0.64 -0.90
N LEU A 392 7.24 -1.32 -2.02
CA LEU A 392 8.52 -1.73 -2.59
C LEU A 392 8.53 -1.54 -4.12
N ASP A 393 7.64 -0.70 -4.67
CA ASP A 393 7.52 -0.48 -6.10
C ASP A 393 8.83 0.01 -6.74
N ASP A 394 8.95 -0.09 -8.07
CA ASP A 394 10.01 0.51 -8.88
C ASP A 394 11.43 0.32 -8.29
N ASN A 395 11.71 -0.91 -7.88
CA ASN A 395 13.00 -1.35 -7.34
C ASN A 395 13.62 -2.45 -8.22
N GLU A 396 14.62 -3.17 -7.70
CA GLU A 396 15.37 -4.19 -8.43
C GLU A 396 15.25 -5.57 -7.77
N ILE A 397 14.10 -5.82 -7.12
CA ILE A 397 13.85 -7.00 -6.28
C ILE A 397 13.47 -8.21 -7.14
N SER A 398 13.98 -9.39 -6.75
CA SER A 398 13.62 -10.67 -7.40
C SER A 398 13.32 -11.81 -6.44
N ASP A 399 13.83 -11.76 -5.20
CA ASP A 399 13.61 -12.77 -4.16
C ASP A 399 12.63 -12.27 -3.10
N LEU A 400 11.42 -12.82 -3.08
CA LEU A 400 10.37 -12.49 -2.11
C LEU A 400 10.40 -13.35 -0.84
N TYR A 401 11.33 -14.31 -0.72
CA TYR A 401 11.38 -15.23 0.42
C TYR A 401 11.46 -14.53 1.80
N PRO A 402 12.14 -13.36 1.94
CA PRO A 402 12.11 -12.59 3.18
C PRO A 402 10.70 -12.20 3.65
N LEU A 403 9.74 -12.02 2.73
CA LEU A 403 8.37 -11.57 3.06
C LEU A 403 7.47 -12.68 3.61
N LYS A 404 7.85 -13.96 3.46
CA LYS A 404 6.96 -15.12 3.71
C LYS A 404 6.28 -15.18 5.08
N ASN A 405 6.90 -14.58 6.09
CA ASN A 405 6.44 -14.60 7.48
C ASN A 405 5.77 -13.29 7.90
N LEU A 406 5.64 -12.31 7.01
CA LEU A 406 5.00 -11.01 7.28
C LEU A 406 3.47 -11.13 7.21
N THR A 407 2.94 -12.10 7.94
CA THR A 407 1.53 -12.53 7.86
C THR A 407 0.51 -11.48 8.31
N ASN A 408 0.95 -10.32 8.83
CA ASN A 408 0.08 -9.20 9.18
C ASN A 408 -0.10 -8.19 8.04
N LEU A 409 0.60 -8.36 6.90
CA LEU A 409 0.44 -7.49 5.74
C LEU A 409 -1.00 -7.53 5.23
N GLU A 410 -1.57 -6.34 5.05
CA GLU A 410 -2.86 -6.06 4.44
C GLU A 410 -2.68 -5.41 3.05
N VAL A 411 -1.67 -4.56 2.90
CA VAL A 411 -1.29 -3.90 1.64
C VAL A 411 0.15 -4.27 1.30
N LEU A 412 0.38 -4.63 0.04
CA LEU A 412 1.72 -4.93 -0.47
C LEU A 412 1.82 -4.46 -1.93
N ASP A 413 2.68 -3.48 -2.18
CA ASP A 413 3.04 -3.04 -3.52
C ASP A 413 4.43 -3.59 -3.89
N LEU A 414 4.51 -4.17 -5.08
CA LEU A 414 5.70 -4.78 -5.67
C LEU A 414 5.78 -4.47 -7.18
N ASP A 415 5.07 -3.45 -7.68
CA ASP A 415 5.11 -3.01 -9.08
C ASP A 415 6.56 -2.71 -9.53
N GLY A 416 6.85 -2.82 -10.83
CA GLY A 416 8.10 -2.33 -11.41
C GLY A 416 9.36 -3.08 -10.98
N ASN A 417 9.24 -4.37 -10.63
CA ASN A 417 10.34 -5.18 -10.10
C ASN A 417 10.77 -6.32 -11.05
N LYS A 418 11.62 -7.23 -10.56
CA LYS A 418 12.17 -8.39 -11.32
C LYS A 418 11.68 -9.73 -10.77
N ILE A 419 10.46 -9.76 -10.26
CA ILE A 419 9.88 -10.92 -9.57
C ILE A 419 9.45 -11.97 -10.60
N THR A 420 9.78 -13.24 -10.32
CA THR A 420 9.35 -14.40 -11.13
C THR A 420 8.59 -15.44 -10.30
N ASP A 421 8.94 -15.57 -9.02
CA ASP A 421 8.35 -16.52 -8.09
C ASP A 421 7.60 -15.80 -6.96
N VAL A 422 6.29 -16.03 -6.90
CA VAL A 422 5.39 -15.51 -5.86
C VAL A 422 5.05 -16.54 -4.79
N PHE A 423 5.70 -17.72 -4.79
CA PHE A 423 5.50 -18.75 -3.76
C PHE A 423 5.62 -18.24 -2.33
N PRO A 424 6.57 -17.35 -1.99
CA PRO A 424 6.67 -16.77 -0.65
C PRO A 424 5.40 -16.07 -0.16
N LEU A 425 4.55 -15.56 -1.06
CA LEU A 425 3.33 -14.81 -0.70
C LEU A 425 2.15 -15.70 -0.32
N LYS A 426 2.23 -17.02 -0.54
CA LYS A 426 1.09 -17.96 -0.46
C LYS A 426 0.33 -17.98 0.87
N ASP A 427 1.01 -17.65 1.97
CA ASP A 427 0.47 -17.69 3.34
C ASP A 427 0.13 -16.27 3.88
N LEU A 428 0.28 -15.21 3.08
CA LEU A 428 -0.05 -13.83 3.45
C LEU A 428 -1.56 -13.57 3.34
N THR A 429 -2.35 -14.39 4.01
CA THR A 429 -3.81 -14.46 3.83
C THR A 429 -4.58 -13.23 4.32
N HIS A 430 -3.92 -12.28 4.99
CA HIS A 430 -4.53 -11.00 5.39
C HIS A 430 -4.47 -9.93 4.30
N LEU A 431 -3.71 -10.15 3.22
CA LEU A 431 -3.65 -9.22 2.10
C LEU A 431 -5.05 -8.94 1.56
N THR A 432 -5.37 -7.64 1.48
CA THR A 432 -6.55 -7.12 0.80
C THR A 432 -6.17 -6.39 -0.48
N ASP A 433 -4.95 -5.87 -0.57
CA ASP A 433 -4.48 -5.12 -1.72
C ASP A 433 -3.07 -5.62 -2.08
N LEU A 434 -2.91 -6.07 -3.31
CA LEU A 434 -1.65 -6.64 -3.82
C LEU A 434 -1.40 -6.15 -5.24
N ASP A 435 -0.35 -5.36 -5.41
CA ASP A 435 0.14 -4.97 -6.72
C ASP A 435 1.39 -5.79 -7.08
N LEU A 436 1.36 -6.40 -8.26
CA LEU A 436 2.44 -7.19 -8.86
C LEU A 436 2.63 -6.79 -10.33
N HIS A 437 2.16 -5.63 -10.75
CA HIS A 437 2.32 -5.07 -12.09
C HIS A 437 3.80 -4.99 -12.51
N ASP A 438 4.06 -4.89 -13.81
CA ASP A 438 5.38 -4.79 -14.44
C ASP A 438 6.47 -5.68 -13.80
N ASN A 439 6.27 -7.00 -13.92
CA ASN A 439 7.15 -8.03 -13.37
C ASN A 439 7.37 -9.17 -14.38
N ALA A 440 7.99 -10.27 -13.96
CA ALA A 440 8.29 -11.43 -14.80
C ALA A 440 7.59 -12.72 -14.32
N ILE A 441 6.43 -12.60 -13.68
CA ILE A 441 5.68 -13.71 -13.10
C ILE A 441 5.06 -14.57 -14.20
N THR A 442 5.09 -15.89 -14.02
CA THR A 442 4.48 -16.87 -14.95
C THR A 442 3.47 -17.79 -14.27
N ASP A 443 3.62 -18.02 -12.96
CA ASP A 443 2.79 -18.93 -12.17
C ASP A 443 2.13 -18.20 -11.00
N VAL A 444 0.80 -18.13 -11.04
CA VAL A 444 -0.02 -17.51 -9.99
C VAL A 444 -0.66 -18.51 -9.04
N TYR A 445 -0.37 -19.82 -9.18
CA TYR A 445 -0.90 -20.84 -8.28
C TYR A 445 -0.66 -20.54 -6.78
N PRO A 446 0.49 -20.00 -6.35
CA PRO A 446 0.69 -19.69 -4.95
C PRO A 446 -0.33 -18.70 -4.37
N LEU A 447 -0.89 -17.82 -5.21
CA LEU A 447 -1.82 -16.79 -4.78
C LEU A 447 -3.24 -17.33 -4.53
N LYS A 448 -3.54 -18.60 -4.89
CA LYS A 448 -4.90 -19.18 -4.86
C LYS A 448 -5.65 -19.10 -3.53
N ASN A 449 -4.93 -18.95 -2.42
CA ASN A 449 -5.50 -18.92 -1.06
C ASN A 449 -5.66 -17.49 -0.51
N LEU A 450 -5.27 -16.46 -1.26
CA LEU A 450 -5.42 -15.05 -0.87
C LEU A 450 -6.86 -14.56 -1.10
N ILE A 451 -7.81 -15.25 -0.45
CA ILE A 451 -9.26 -15.08 -0.67
C ILE A 451 -9.82 -13.75 -0.14
N ASN A 452 -9.02 -12.98 0.61
CA ASN A 452 -9.42 -11.68 1.15
C ASN A 452 -9.01 -10.50 0.24
N LEU A 453 -8.32 -10.77 -0.87
CA LEU A 453 -7.97 -9.74 -1.84
C LEU A 453 -9.23 -9.05 -2.37
N LYS A 454 -9.15 -7.73 -2.41
CA LYS A 454 -10.12 -6.79 -2.95
C LYS A 454 -9.60 -6.16 -4.22
N THR A 455 -8.30 -5.89 -4.26
CA THR A 455 -7.57 -5.39 -5.43
C THR A 455 -6.43 -6.36 -5.70
N LEU A 456 -6.20 -6.67 -6.98
CA LEU A 456 -5.07 -7.47 -7.43
C LEU A 456 -4.69 -6.99 -8.82
N ASP A 457 -3.48 -6.44 -8.94
CA ASP A 457 -2.89 -6.10 -10.21
C ASP A 457 -1.84 -7.14 -10.61
N LEU A 458 -1.95 -7.63 -11.83
CA LEU A 458 -1.02 -8.61 -12.42
C LEU A 458 -0.61 -8.20 -13.82
N ARG A 459 -0.88 -6.96 -14.26
CA ARG A 459 -0.58 -6.48 -15.62
C ARG A 459 0.93 -6.56 -15.90
N GLU A 460 1.31 -6.49 -17.18
CA GLU A 460 2.72 -6.49 -17.62
C GLU A 460 3.63 -7.58 -16.99
N ASN A 461 3.07 -8.79 -16.88
CA ASN A 461 3.72 -10.05 -16.52
C ASN A 461 3.66 -11.06 -17.69
N HIS A 462 4.08 -12.30 -17.44
CA HIS A 462 4.16 -13.38 -18.41
C HIS A 462 3.22 -14.56 -18.06
N ILE A 463 2.02 -14.29 -17.54
CA ILE A 463 1.09 -15.31 -17.04
C ILE A 463 0.26 -15.88 -18.18
N PHE A 464 0.19 -17.21 -18.27
CA PHE A 464 -0.58 -17.93 -19.30
C PHE A 464 -1.80 -18.68 -18.75
N ASP A 465 -1.83 -18.99 -17.45
CA ASP A 465 -2.91 -19.73 -16.80
C ASP A 465 -3.36 -19.05 -15.50
N PHE A 466 -4.50 -18.38 -15.57
CA PHE A 466 -5.15 -17.75 -14.41
C PHE A 466 -6.13 -18.68 -13.68
N SER A 467 -6.32 -19.92 -14.15
CA SER A 467 -7.27 -20.85 -13.52
C SER A 467 -7.01 -21.14 -12.03
N PRO A 468 -5.76 -21.11 -11.51
CA PRO A 468 -5.52 -21.30 -10.08
C PRO A 468 -6.15 -20.22 -9.19
N ILE A 469 -6.27 -18.98 -9.68
CA ILE A 469 -6.79 -17.84 -8.92
C ILE A 469 -8.22 -17.45 -9.32
N ALA A 470 -8.88 -18.24 -10.18
CA ALA A 470 -10.23 -17.96 -10.66
C ALA A 470 -11.25 -17.74 -9.53
N GLY A 471 -11.09 -18.40 -8.38
CA GLY A 471 -11.95 -18.23 -7.20
C GLY A 471 -11.75 -16.91 -6.44
N ILE A 472 -10.63 -16.22 -6.63
CA ILE A 472 -10.34 -14.91 -6.01
C ILE A 472 -10.89 -13.80 -6.90
N ILE A 473 -10.74 -13.92 -8.23
CA ILE A 473 -11.16 -12.91 -9.21
C ILE A 473 -12.65 -12.55 -9.05
N GLU A 474 -13.50 -13.49 -8.65
CA GLU A 474 -14.93 -13.24 -8.40
C GLU A 474 -15.20 -12.23 -7.26
N ASN A 475 -14.24 -12.02 -6.36
CA ASN A 475 -14.37 -11.15 -5.18
C ASN A 475 -13.65 -9.79 -5.34
N LEU A 476 -12.90 -9.59 -6.43
CA LEU A 476 -12.15 -8.36 -6.64
C LEU A 476 -13.10 -7.20 -7.00
N MET A 477 -12.90 -6.06 -6.36
CA MET A 477 -13.55 -4.79 -6.69
C MET A 477 -12.89 -4.14 -7.92
N GLU A 478 -11.59 -4.39 -8.11
CA GLU A 478 -10.78 -3.93 -9.23
C GLU A 478 -9.79 -5.05 -9.61
N TYR A 479 -9.86 -5.50 -10.87
CA TYR A 479 -8.98 -6.49 -11.48
C TYR A 479 -8.72 -6.03 -12.90
N ASP A 480 -7.47 -5.67 -13.19
CA ASP A 480 -7.06 -5.27 -14.53
C ASP A 480 -6.01 -6.26 -15.04
N SER A 481 -6.19 -6.74 -16.26
CA SER A 481 -5.30 -7.69 -16.93
C SER A 481 -4.99 -7.28 -18.36
N ASP A 482 -5.32 -6.03 -18.75
CA ASP A 482 -5.57 -5.60 -20.13
C ASP A 482 -4.40 -5.68 -21.14
N ASN A 483 -3.27 -6.31 -20.81
CA ASN A 483 -2.19 -6.66 -21.76
C ASN A 483 -1.71 -8.13 -21.71
N GLN A 484 -2.24 -8.95 -20.81
CA GLN A 484 -1.99 -10.40 -20.77
C GLN A 484 -3.28 -11.10 -21.10
N THR A 485 -3.33 -11.73 -22.28
CA THR A 485 -4.49 -12.41 -22.88
C THR A 485 -5.67 -12.59 -21.92
N GLU A 486 -6.71 -11.75 -22.07
CA GLU A 486 -8.01 -11.94 -21.42
C GLU A 486 -8.36 -13.44 -21.40
N PRO A 487 -8.93 -13.99 -20.31
CA PRO A 487 -9.41 -15.36 -20.34
C PRO A 487 -10.40 -15.47 -21.50
N PRO A 488 -10.16 -16.34 -22.50
CA PRO A 488 -11.10 -16.46 -23.60
C PRO A 488 -12.45 -16.85 -23.00
N LEU A 489 -13.51 -16.10 -23.32
CA LEU A 489 -14.93 -16.41 -23.04
C LEU A 489 -15.41 -17.77 -23.60
N ASP A 490 -14.50 -18.58 -24.12
CA ASP A 490 -14.69 -19.92 -24.62
C ASP A 490 -13.46 -20.73 -24.20
N LEU A 491 -13.55 -21.47 -23.09
CA LEU A 491 -12.51 -22.37 -22.56
C LEU A 491 -12.16 -23.44 -23.61
N LYS A 492 -11.28 -23.09 -24.56
CA LYS A 492 -10.41 -24.09 -25.19
C LYS A 492 -9.36 -24.48 -24.16
N PRO A 493 -9.02 -25.77 -24.02
CA PRO A 493 -8.06 -26.20 -23.01
C PRO A 493 -6.71 -25.53 -23.28
N VAL A 494 -6.38 -24.56 -22.43
CA VAL A 494 -5.04 -24.00 -22.23
C VAL A 494 -4.15 -25.16 -21.76
N PRO A 495 -2.86 -25.24 -22.14
CA PRO A 495 -2.01 -26.34 -21.72
C PRO A 495 -1.91 -26.30 -20.20
N ARG A 496 -2.57 -27.25 -19.52
CA ARG A 496 -2.29 -27.52 -18.11
C ARG A 496 -0.81 -27.86 -18.02
N TYR A 497 -0.08 -27.19 -17.14
CA TYR A 497 1.26 -27.63 -16.76
C TYR A 497 1.18 -29.12 -16.42
N ASN A 498 2.08 -29.88 -17.04
CA ASN A 498 2.07 -31.32 -16.89
C ASN A 498 2.61 -31.63 -15.49
N LYS A 499 1.76 -31.75 -14.48
CA LYS A 499 2.16 -31.99 -13.07
C LYS A 499 3.28 -33.03 -12.88
N PRO A 500 3.32 -34.13 -13.66
CA PRO A 500 4.47 -35.05 -13.70
C PRO A 500 5.86 -34.47 -14.06
N ASP A 501 5.92 -33.29 -14.68
CA ASP A 501 7.15 -32.53 -15.00
C ASP A 501 7.50 -31.66 -13.79
N VAL A 502 8.35 -32.21 -12.94
CA VAL A 502 8.61 -31.75 -11.58
C VAL A 502 9.62 -30.60 -11.58
N ASN A 503 10.54 -30.57 -12.54
CA ASN A 503 11.52 -29.50 -12.73
C ASN A 503 11.08 -28.43 -13.75
N ARG A 504 9.90 -28.61 -14.36
CA ARG A 504 9.26 -27.70 -15.34
C ARG A 504 10.12 -27.46 -16.59
N ASP A 505 10.88 -28.46 -17.03
CA ASP A 505 11.70 -28.36 -18.24
C ASP A 505 10.95 -28.71 -19.55
N ASN A 506 9.64 -29.01 -19.43
CA ASN A 506 8.70 -29.48 -20.46
C ASN A 506 8.92 -30.93 -20.91
N ILE A 507 9.70 -31.72 -20.18
CA ILE A 507 9.96 -33.13 -20.48
C ILE A 507 9.71 -33.95 -19.22
N VAL A 508 8.76 -34.89 -19.27
CA VAL A 508 8.60 -35.87 -18.18
C VAL A 508 9.56 -37.03 -18.43
N ASP A 509 10.62 -37.11 -17.65
CA ASP A 509 11.62 -38.18 -17.75
C ASP A 509 12.08 -38.73 -16.40
N THR A 510 13.15 -39.53 -16.43
CA THR A 510 13.67 -40.19 -15.24
C THR A 510 14.24 -39.22 -14.20
N THR A 511 14.56 -37.99 -14.60
CA THR A 511 15.01 -36.90 -13.74
C THR A 511 13.90 -36.46 -12.81
N ASP A 512 12.68 -36.27 -13.32
CA ASP A 512 11.51 -35.93 -12.50
C ASP A 512 11.26 -36.97 -11.42
N MET A 513 11.35 -38.26 -11.77
CA MET A 513 11.21 -39.33 -10.77
C MET A 513 12.28 -39.27 -9.68
N VAL A 514 13.53 -39.00 -10.06
CA VAL A 514 14.65 -38.90 -9.11
C VAL A 514 14.43 -37.70 -8.21
N LEU A 515 14.00 -36.55 -8.75
CA LEU A 515 13.69 -35.36 -7.98
C LEU A 515 12.55 -35.57 -6.99
N VAL A 516 11.53 -36.35 -7.34
CA VAL A 516 10.50 -36.76 -6.38
C VAL A 516 11.10 -37.65 -5.28
N ALA A 517 11.88 -38.67 -5.66
CA ALA A 517 12.46 -39.63 -4.73
C ALA A 517 13.44 -39.01 -3.73
N GLU A 518 14.28 -38.07 -4.19
CA GLU A 518 15.25 -37.36 -3.36
C GLU A 518 14.59 -36.51 -2.27
N ASN A 519 13.34 -36.11 -2.50
CA ASN A 519 12.58 -35.25 -1.60
C ASN A 519 11.51 -36.02 -0.79
N PHE A 520 11.57 -37.36 -0.76
CA PHE A 520 10.69 -38.17 0.08
C PHE A 520 10.76 -37.76 1.56
N ASN A 521 9.60 -37.60 2.18
CA ASN A 521 9.44 -37.18 3.58
C ASN A 521 10.09 -35.82 3.91
N VAL A 522 10.39 -34.98 2.91
CA VAL A 522 10.73 -33.58 3.17
C VAL A 522 9.44 -32.87 3.56
N SER A 523 9.38 -32.43 4.81
CA SER A 523 8.24 -31.66 5.34
C SER A 523 8.39 -30.15 5.13
N ASP A 524 9.59 -29.70 4.75
CA ASP A 524 9.91 -28.28 4.50
C ASP A 524 10.07 -28.04 3.00
N PHE A 525 8.94 -27.81 2.33
CA PHE A 525 8.86 -27.52 0.89
C PHE A 525 9.65 -26.29 0.45
N ASN A 526 10.06 -25.44 1.40
CA ASN A 526 10.70 -24.16 1.12
C ASN A 526 12.10 -24.29 0.52
N VAL A 527 12.85 -25.34 0.86
CA VAL A 527 14.21 -25.55 0.31
C VAL A 527 14.15 -26.05 -1.14
N ILE A 528 13.06 -26.73 -1.50
CA ILE A 528 12.88 -27.37 -2.80
C ILE A 528 12.32 -26.38 -3.82
N ALA A 529 11.38 -25.51 -3.39
CA ALA A 529 10.80 -24.46 -4.23
C ALA A 529 11.84 -23.45 -4.75
N GLN A 530 12.86 -23.12 -3.95
CA GLN A 530 13.99 -22.26 -4.34
C GLN A 530 14.81 -22.80 -5.54
N MET A 531 14.65 -24.09 -5.87
CA MET A 531 15.32 -24.75 -7.00
C MET A 531 14.39 -24.95 -8.21
N ASN A 532 13.17 -24.40 -8.18
CA ASN A 532 12.13 -24.61 -9.19
C ASN A 532 11.74 -26.10 -9.36
N ILE A 533 11.62 -26.83 -8.25
CA ILE A 533 11.29 -28.26 -8.22
C ILE A 533 10.00 -28.45 -7.42
N TYR A 534 9.00 -29.15 -7.99
CA TYR A 534 7.67 -29.34 -7.42
C TYR A 534 7.30 -30.83 -7.32
N PRO A 535 7.87 -31.56 -6.34
CA PRO A 535 7.83 -33.02 -6.33
C PRO A 535 6.54 -33.64 -5.76
N ASP A 536 5.67 -32.84 -5.12
CA ASP A 536 4.32 -33.25 -4.70
C ASP A 536 3.35 -33.05 -5.88
N VAL A 537 3.22 -34.08 -6.71
CA VAL A 537 2.48 -33.99 -7.99
C VAL A 537 0.99 -34.30 -7.82
N ASN A 538 0.60 -34.95 -6.72
CA ASN A 538 -0.79 -35.21 -6.38
C ASN A 538 -1.41 -34.12 -5.48
N GLU A 539 -0.58 -33.22 -4.95
CA GLU A 539 -0.94 -32.07 -4.10
C GLU A 539 -1.60 -32.49 -2.77
N ASP A 540 -1.21 -33.63 -2.21
CA ASP A 540 -1.72 -34.11 -0.91
C ASP A 540 -0.93 -33.59 0.30
N GLY A 541 0.18 -32.89 0.05
CA GLY A 541 1.04 -32.32 1.10
C GLY A 541 2.09 -33.29 1.65
N GLU A 542 2.23 -34.49 1.08
CA GLU A 542 3.25 -35.47 1.43
C GLU A 542 4.00 -35.97 0.19
N ILE A 543 5.27 -35.61 0.02
CA ILE A 543 6.10 -36.14 -1.08
C ILE A 543 6.42 -37.61 -0.79
N ASN A 544 5.78 -38.52 -1.51
CA ASN A 544 5.84 -39.95 -1.21
C ASN A 544 5.83 -40.83 -2.47
N ILE A 545 5.75 -42.16 -2.26
CA ILE A 545 5.82 -43.13 -3.35
C ILE A 545 4.66 -42.98 -4.36
N ILE A 546 3.52 -42.41 -3.98
CA ILE A 546 2.39 -42.13 -4.87
C ILE A 546 2.79 -41.07 -5.89
N ASP A 547 3.47 -40.00 -5.50
CA ASP A 547 3.96 -38.96 -6.41
C ASP A 547 4.92 -39.53 -7.45
N LEU A 548 5.86 -40.36 -6.97
CA LEU A 548 6.83 -41.02 -7.85
C LEU A 548 6.13 -41.94 -8.86
N LEU A 549 5.06 -42.63 -8.44
CA LEU A 549 4.28 -43.49 -9.33
C LEU A 549 3.48 -42.69 -10.36
N ILE A 550 3.01 -41.49 -10.03
CA ILE A 550 2.33 -40.59 -10.98
C ILE A 550 3.33 -40.15 -12.06
N VAL A 551 4.51 -39.67 -11.67
CA VAL A 551 5.56 -39.32 -12.62
C VAL A 551 5.96 -40.52 -13.48
N ALA A 552 6.23 -41.67 -12.86
CA ALA A 552 6.63 -42.88 -13.56
C ALA A 552 5.55 -43.38 -14.55
N SER A 553 4.27 -43.15 -14.25
CA SER A 553 3.18 -43.56 -15.14
C SER A 553 3.12 -42.78 -16.45
N GLU A 554 3.74 -41.60 -16.50
CA GLU A 554 3.72 -40.69 -17.64
C GLU A 554 5.02 -40.72 -18.46
N ILE A 555 6.06 -41.42 -17.98
CA ILE A 555 7.30 -41.63 -18.72
C ILE A 555 7.08 -42.57 -19.91
N GLY A 556 7.33 -42.03 -21.11
CA GLY A 556 7.23 -42.81 -22.36
C GLY A 556 5.81 -42.91 -22.94
N SER A 557 4.87 -42.06 -22.50
CA SER A 557 3.49 -41.97 -23.02
C SER A 557 3.38 -41.52 -24.49
N GLY A 558 4.49 -41.18 -25.17
CA GLY A 558 4.54 -40.91 -26.61
C GLY A 558 5.50 -41.82 -27.38
N ASN A 559 4.98 -42.85 -28.08
CA ASN A 559 5.59 -43.69 -29.14
C ASN A 559 7.10 -44.06 -29.12
N ALA A 560 7.82 -43.84 -28.01
CA ALA A 560 9.22 -44.13 -27.83
C ALA A 560 9.37 -44.90 -26.51
N ALA A 561 10.09 -46.03 -26.56
CA ALA A 561 10.47 -46.76 -25.36
C ALA A 561 11.43 -45.89 -24.52
N PRO A 562 11.37 -45.95 -23.18
CA PRO A 562 12.25 -45.17 -22.31
C PRO A 562 13.73 -45.48 -22.65
N THR A 563 14.48 -44.45 -23.04
CA THR A 563 15.90 -44.59 -23.39
C THR A 563 16.79 -44.13 -22.24
N PHE A 564 17.58 -45.06 -21.68
CA PHE A 564 18.70 -44.73 -20.78
C PHE A 564 19.88 -44.21 -21.60
N LYS A 565 20.28 -42.94 -21.44
CA LYS A 565 21.54 -42.40 -22.00
C LYS A 565 22.64 -42.49 -20.95
N LYS A 566 23.71 -43.24 -21.23
CA LYS A 566 24.90 -43.26 -20.36
C LYS A 566 25.71 -41.97 -20.56
N GLY A 567 25.78 -41.12 -19.53
CA GLY A 567 26.69 -39.97 -19.47
C GLY A 567 26.06 -38.60 -19.19
N SER A 568 24.74 -38.49 -19.02
CA SER A 568 24.13 -37.35 -18.34
C SER A 568 24.28 -37.51 -16.83
N VAL A 569 24.33 -36.39 -16.10
CA VAL A 569 24.37 -36.36 -14.62
C VAL A 569 23.22 -37.19 -14.00
N GLU A 570 22.13 -37.35 -14.76
CA GLU A 570 20.91 -38.13 -14.47
C GLU A 570 21.18 -39.62 -14.17
N SER A 571 22.23 -40.24 -14.72
CA SER A 571 22.46 -41.69 -14.52
C SER A 571 23.14 -42.05 -13.19
N TYR A 572 23.56 -41.08 -12.38
CA TYR A 572 24.30 -41.35 -11.14
C TYR A 572 23.40 -41.71 -9.94
N TYR A 573 22.09 -41.40 -10.02
CA TYR A 573 21.14 -41.55 -8.91
C TYR A 573 20.12 -42.69 -9.09
N MET A 574 19.88 -43.15 -10.33
CA MET A 574 18.97 -44.27 -10.60
C MET A 574 19.71 -45.62 -10.58
N THR A 575 19.70 -46.29 -9.42
CA THR A 575 20.37 -47.58 -9.20
C THR A 575 19.38 -48.75 -9.17
N SER A 576 19.88 -49.97 -9.40
CA SER A 576 19.06 -51.19 -9.24
C SER A 576 18.59 -51.39 -7.79
N GLU A 577 19.30 -50.82 -6.81
CA GLU A 577 18.91 -50.80 -5.40
C GLU A 577 17.72 -49.86 -5.15
N ASN A 578 17.81 -48.60 -5.58
CA ASN A 578 16.76 -47.58 -5.40
C ASN A 578 15.44 -48.00 -6.08
N LEU A 579 15.51 -48.49 -7.33
CA LEU A 579 14.31 -49.00 -8.03
C LEU A 579 13.72 -50.23 -7.33
N THR A 580 14.56 -51.13 -6.80
CA THR A 580 14.05 -52.29 -6.05
C THR A 580 13.31 -51.82 -4.79
N GLN A 581 13.82 -50.80 -4.11
CA GLN A 581 13.20 -50.22 -2.91
C GLN A 581 11.88 -49.51 -3.25
N TRP A 582 11.84 -48.66 -4.27
CA TRP A 582 10.61 -47.98 -4.70
C TRP A 582 9.51 -48.96 -5.12
N ILE A 583 9.85 -50.02 -5.86
CA ILE A 583 8.90 -51.09 -6.20
C ILE A 583 8.39 -51.83 -4.96
N GLN A 584 9.26 -52.07 -3.97
CA GLN A 584 8.82 -52.68 -2.71
C GLN A 584 7.86 -51.78 -1.93
N LEU A 585 8.13 -50.48 -1.84
CA LEU A 585 7.24 -49.50 -1.21
C LEU A 585 5.89 -49.44 -1.95
N ALA A 586 5.92 -49.36 -3.28
CA ALA A 586 4.71 -49.32 -4.09
C ALA A 586 3.84 -50.59 -3.93
N LYS A 587 4.48 -51.77 -3.80
CA LYS A 587 3.76 -53.05 -3.59
C LYS A 587 3.18 -53.21 -2.18
N GLN A 588 3.58 -52.38 -1.22
CA GLN A 588 2.98 -52.36 0.12
C GLN A 588 1.70 -51.53 0.16
N LEU A 589 1.48 -50.66 -0.84
CA LEU A 589 0.26 -49.89 -0.97
C LEU A 589 -0.87 -50.75 -1.59
N ASP A 590 -2.08 -50.61 -1.06
CA ASP A 590 -3.29 -51.20 -1.63
C ASP A 590 -3.79 -50.33 -2.80
N ILE A 591 -3.10 -50.41 -3.93
CA ILE A 591 -3.35 -49.55 -5.09
C ILE A 591 -4.44 -50.17 -5.97
N GLU A 592 -5.60 -49.53 -6.04
CA GLU A 592 -6.65 -49.88 -7.02
C GLU A 592 -6.50 -49.14 -8.35
N ASP A 593 -5.91 -47.94 -8.32
CA ASP A 593 -5.74 -47.04 -9.47
C ASP A 593 -4.90 -47.64 -10.60
N THR A 594 -5.36 -47.48 -11.85
CA THR A 594 -4.73 -48.10 -13.04
C THR A 594 -3.48 -47.35 -13.49
N ASN A 595 -3.42 -46.02 -13.31
CA ASN A 595 -2.25 -45.21 -13.65
C ASN A 595 -1.11 -45.48 -12.68
N LEU A 596 -1.40 -45.55 -11.38
CA LEU A 596 -0.39 -45.92 -10.37
C LEU A 596 0.14 -47.34 -10.58
N LYS A 597 -0.72 -48.30 -10.98
CA LYS A 597 -0.29 -49.65 -11.39
C LYS A 597 0.64 -49.61 -12.61
N ASN A 598 0.36 -48.75 -13.59
CA ASN A 598 1.25 -48.56 -14.74
C ASN A 598 2.60 -47.98 -14.32
N GLY A 599 2.62 -47.04 -13.37
CA GLY A 599 3.85 -46.54 -12.76
C GLY A 599 4.73 -47.68 -12.22
N ILE A 600 4.14 -48.65 -11.49
CA ILE A 600 4.87 -49.84 -11.00
C ILE A 600 5.47 -50.65 -12.15
N VAL A 601 4.72 -50.85 -13.24
CA VAL A 601 5.20 -51.59 -14.42
C VAL A 601 6.40 -50.86 -15.07
N VAL A 602 6.36 -49.53 -15.16
CA VAL A 602 7.48 -48.73 -15.67
C VAL A 602 8.71 -48.89 -14.77
N LEU A 603 8.55 -48.82 -13.45
CA LEU A 603 9.64 -49.08 -12.49
C LEU A 603 10.24 -50.49 -12.67
N GLU A 604 9.41 -51.53 -12.81
CA GLU A 604 9.87 -52.91 -13.04
C GLU A 604 10.63 -53.06 -14.38
N HIS A 605 10.19 -52.33 -15.41
CA HIS A 605 10.87 -52.29 -16.70
C HIS A 605 12.25 -51.62 -16.57
N LEU A 606 12.33 -50.44 -15.94
CA LEU A 606 13.59 -49.73 -15.70
C LEU A 606 14.57 -50.58 -14.88
N LEU A 607 14.08 -51.30 -13.86
CA LEU A 607 14.88 -52.24 -13.07
C LEU A 607 15.41 -53.40 -13.92
N THR A 608 14.61 -53.89 -14.88
CA THR A 608 15.03 -54.95 -15.81
C THR A 608 16.11 -54.46 -16.76
N LEU A 609 16.01 -53.22 -17.26
CA LEU A 609 17.03 -52.59 -18.10
C LEU A 609 18.36 -52.46 -17.35
N LEU A 610 18.35 -51.95 -16.12
CA LEU A 610 19.54 -51.84 -15.27
C LEU A 610 20.16 -53.20 -14.93
N ARG A 611 19.34 -54.20 -14.55
CA ARG A 611 19.83 -55.56 -14.26
C ARG A 611 20.34 -56.31 -15.50
N SER A 612 19.89 -55.94 -16.69
CA SER A 612 20.42 -56.50 -17.94
C SER A 612 21.81 -55.94 -18.29
N GLU A 613 22.17 -54.76 -17.76
CA GLU A 613 23.50 -54.16 -17.91
C GLU A 613 24.51 -54.61 -16.82
N ASP A 614 24.05 -55.06 -15.65
CA ASP A 614 24.90 -55.52 -14.52
C ASP A 614 25.59 -56.88 -14.71
N THR A 615 25.39 -57.57 -15.84
CA THR A 615 26.22 -58.74 -16.19
C THR A 615 27.35 -58.32 -17.11
N LEU A 616 28.48 -57.91 -16.52
CA LEU A 616 29.72 -57.81 -17.28
C LEU A 616 30.00 -59.17 -17.92
N PRO A 617 30.09 -59.25 -19.26
CA PRO A 617 30.23 -60.52 -19.95
C PRO A 617 31.59 -61.13 -19.59
N THR A 618 31.64 -62.34 -19.04
CA THR A 618 32.93 -62.99 -18.65
C THR A 618 33.76 -63.46 -19.85
N VAL A 619 33.22 -63.36 -21.06
CA VAL A 619 33.90 -63.75 -22.31
C VAL A 619 33.70 -62.70 -23.39
N THR A 620 34.79 -62.34 -24.08
CA THR A 620 34.73 -61.55 -25.31
C THR A 620 34.14 -62.43 -26.43
N LYS A 621 33.08 -61.96 -27.10
CA LYS A 621 32.38 -62.75 -28.12
C LYS A 621 31.71 -61.86 -29.17
N LEU A 622 31.78 -62.30 -30.42
CA LEU A 622 31.00 -61.73 -31.52
C LEU A 622 29.61 -62.36 -31.56
N LEU A 623 28.58 -61.53 -31.71
CA LEU A 623 27.19 -61.97 -31.83
C LEU A 623 26.73 -61.91 -33.30
N SER A 624 25.54 -62.46 -33.56
CA SER A 624 24.95 -62.45 -34.90
C SER A 624 24.48 -61.04 -35.24
N ASN A 625 24.76 -60.56 -36.46
CA ASN A 625 24.29 -59.26 -36.93
C ASN A 625 22.75 -59.22 -37.03
N TYR A 626 22.16 -58.04 -36.87
CA TYR A 626 20.72 -57.82 -36.98
C TYR A 626 20.42 -56.51 -37.75
N PRO A 627 19.40 -56.48 -38.61
CA PRO A 627 18.71 -57.66 -39.15
C PRO A 627 19.67 -58.54 -39.98
N ASN A 628 19.33 -59.81 -40.18
CA ASN A 628 20.04 -60.73 -41.08
C ASN A 628 19.04 -61.77 -41.64
N PRO A 629 18.73 -61.79 -42.95
CA PRO A 629 19.25 -60.88 -43.98
C PRO A 629 18.84 -59.43 -43.78
N PHE A 630 19.58 -58.48 -44.38
CA PHE A 630 19.31 -57.05 -44.26
C PHE A 630 19.28 -56.28 -45.58
N ASN A 631 18.60 -55.12 -45.56
CA ASN A 631 18.49 -54.16 -46.66
C ASN A 631 18.13 -52.75 -46.12
N PRO A 632 18.95 -51.69 -46.32
CA PRO A 632 20.36 -51.67 -46.70
C PRO A 632 21.31 -51.77 -45.49
N GLU A 633 20.79 -51.69 -44.27
CA GLU A 633 21.58 -51.49 -43.04
C GLU A 633 21.53 -52.68 -42.07
N THR A 634 22.61 -52.89 -41.32
CA THR A 634 22.71 -53.86 -40.23
C THR A 634 23.62 -53.33 -39.14
N TRP A 635 23.42 -53.77 -37.90
CA TRP A 635 24.42 -53.64 -36.85
C TRP A 635 24.97 -55.00 -36.45
N ILE A 636 26.21 -54.99 -35.99
CA ILE A 636 27.02 -56.16 -35.65
C ILE A 636 27.27 -56.13 -34.14
N PRO A 637 26.48 -56.86 -33.35
CA PRO A 637 26.62 -56.85 -31.91
C PRO A 637 27.78 -57.71 -31.44
N PHE A 638 28.37 -57.33 -30.31
CA PHE A 638 29.46 -58.07 -29.66
C PHE A 638 29.48 -57.78 -28.16
N GLN A 639 30.27 -58.55 -27.42
CA GLN A 639 30.51 -58.34 -25.99
C GLN A 639 32.02 -58.40 -25.71
N LEU A 640 32.48 -57.58 -24.77
CA LEU A 640 33.88 -57.48 -24.34
C LEU A 640 34.00 -57.85 -22.87
N ALA A 641 34.81 -58.86 -22.55
CA ALA A 641 35.10 -59.21 -21.14
C ALA A 641 36.03 -58.22 -20.46
N GLU A 642 36.95 -57.64 -21.22
CA GLU A 642 37.90 -56.63 -20.76
C GLU A 642 37.89 -55.46 -21.76
N PRO A 643 38.22 -54.23 -21.33
CA PRO A 643 38.38 -53.09 -22.23
C PRO A 643 39.39 -53.39 -23.35
N ALA A 644 39.03 -53.09 -24.61
CA ALA A 644 39.85 -53.44 -25.76
C ALA A 644 39.72 -52.44 -26.92
N LYS A 645 40.72 -52.37 -27.79
CA LYS A 645 40.61 -51.61 -29.05
C LYS A 645 39.87 -52.42 -30.10
N VAL A 646 38.71 -51.94 -30.53
CA VAL A 646 37.78 -52.68 -31.38
C VAL A 646 37.76 -52.18 -32.83
N THR A 647 37.83 -53.14 -33.76
CA THR A 647 37.58 -52.95 -35.19
C THR A 647 36.74 -54.08 -35.76
N ILE A 648 35.83 -53.76 -36.69
CA ILE A 648 35.13 -54.73 -37.53
C ILE A 648 35.64 -54.59 -38.97
N SER A 649 36.15 -55.67 -39.55
CA SER A 649 36.53 -55.71 -40.98
C SER A 649 35.57 -56.58 -41.76
N ILE A 650 34.99 -56.03 -42.83
CA ILE A 650 33.97 -56.68 -43.66
C ILE A 650 34.62 -57.15 -44.96
N TYR A 651 34.31 -58.37 -45.38
CA TYR A 651 34.85 -59.04 -46.57
C TYR A 651 33.72 -59.61 -47.43
N ALA A 652 33.90 -59.57 -48.74
CA ALA A 652 33.05 -60.27 -49.70
C ALA A 652 33.34 -61.79 -49.66
N ALA A 653 32.44 -62.60 -50.25
CA ALA A 653 32.60 -64.05 -50.29
C ALA A 653 33.89 -64.54 -51.01
N ASP A 654 34.49 -63.72 -51.87
CA ASP A 654 35.77 -63.97 -52.54
C ASP A 654 37.01 -63.57 -51.70
N GLY A 655 36.79 -63.09 -50.46
CA GLY A 655 37.84 -62.66 -49.53
C GLY A 655 38.31 -61.22 -49.72
N LYS A 656 37.76 -60.46 -50.68
CA LYS A 656 38.11 -59.04 -50.83
C LYS A 656 37.61 -58.21 -49.67
N HIS A 657 38.48 -57.33 -49.15
CA HIS A 657 38.12 -56.38 -48.10
C HIS A 657 37.15 -55.31 -48.63
N VAL A 658 36.03 -55.14 -47.95
CA VAL A 658 34.92 -54.26 -48.35
C VAL A 658 34.94 -52.95 -47.56
N LYS A 659 34.96 -53.03 -46.23
CA LYS A 659 34.93 -51.86 -45.33
C LYS A 659 35.52 -52.22 -43.98
N ARG A 660 36.19 -51.24 -43.35
CA ARG A 660 36.64 -51.33 -41.96
C ARG A 660 35.87 -50.32 -41.12
N LEU A 661 35.28 -50.78 -40.04
CA LEU A 661 34.64 -49.96 -39.02
C LEU A 661 35.59 -49.90 -37.82
N THR A 662 36.12 -48.71 -37.52
CA THR A 662 37.00 -48.50 -36.37
C THR A 662 36.17 -47.93 -35.22
N LEU A 663 35.96 -48.72 -34.16
CA LEU A 663 35.16 -48.31 -33.00
C LEU A 663 36.03 -47.69 -31.90
N GLY A 664 37.36 -47.86 -31.99
CA GLY A 664 38.30 -47.26 -31.04
C GLY A 664 38.43 -48.08 -29.75
N GLN A 665 38.89 -47.43 -28.68
CA GLN A 665 39.00 -48.05 -27.37
C GLN A 665 37.60 -48.16 -26.73
N LEU A 666 37.18 -49.37 -26.38
CA LEU A 666 35.87 -49.65 -25.79
C LEU A 666 36.06 -50.33 -24.42
N SER A 667 35.21 -50.00 -23.45
CA SER A 667 35.20 -50.64 -22.12
C SER A 667 34.61 -52.05 -22.15
N SER A 668 34.80 -52.84 -21.09
CA SER A 668 34.09 -54.12 -20.95
C SER A 668 32.57 -53.88 -20.89
N GLY A 669 31.80 -54.81 -21.47
CA GLY A 669 30.35 -54.69 -21.57
C GLY A 669 29.77 -55.33 -22.83
N VAL A 670 28.43 -55.30 -22.92
CA VAL A 670 27.67 -55.82 -24.07
C VAL A 670 27.32 -54.65 -25.01
N TYR A 671 27.58 -54.83 -26.31
CA TYR A 671 27.30 -53.88 -27.39
C TYR A 671 26.25 -54.51 -28.29
N TYR A 672 24.98 -54.53 -27.84
CA TYR A 672 23.92 -55.34 -28.44
C TYR A 672 23.07 -54.57 -29.47
N ASP A 673 22.68 -53.34 -29.14
CA ASP A 673 21.73 -52.54 -29.91
C ASP A 673 22.41 -51.61 -30.93
N LYS A 674 21.61 -51.02 -31.83
CA LYS A 674 22.09 -50.16 -32.93
C LYS A 674 22.88 -48.93 -32.46
N SER A 675 22.61 -48.42 -31.24
CA SER A 675 23.29 -47.22 -30.70
C SER A 675 24.71 -47.52 -30.21
N ARG A 676 24.99 -48.79 -29.84
CA ARG A 676 26.27 -49.21 -29.27
C ARG A 676 27.06 -50.17 -30.16
N ALA A 677 26.40 -51.02 -30.94
CA ALA A 677 27.02 -52.00 -31.82
C ALA A 677 27.69 -51.38 -33.04
N ALA A 678 28.52 -52.15 -33.75
CA ALA A 678 29.13 -51.68 -34.98
C ALA A 678 28.09 -51.57 -36.10
N TYR A 679 27.88 -50.37 -36.64
CA TYR A 679 26.89 -50.12 -37.69
C TYR A 679 27.48 -50.22 -39.10
N TRP A 680 26.77 -50.90 -40.00
CA TRP A 680 27.09 -50.93 -41.42
C TRP A 680 25.87 -50.59 -42.29
N ASP A 681 26.06 -49.59 -43.15
CA ASP A 681 25.11 -49.04 -44.11
C ASP A 681 25.08 -49.77 -45.47
N GLY A 682 25.73 -50.95 -45.56
CA GLY A 682 25.82 -51.71 -46.81
C GLY A 682 26.68 -51.05 -47.89
N ARG A 683 27.57 -50.10 -47.53
CA ARG A 683 28.50 -49.44 -48.46
C ARG A 683 29.96 -49.89 -48.30
N ASN A 684 30.75 -49.86 -49.36
CA ASN A 684 32.19 -50.15 -49.32
C ASN A 684 33.00 -48.93 -48.80
N GLY A 685 34.33 -49.06 -48.71
CA GLY A 685 35.23 -48.00 -48.21
C GLY A 685 35.27 -46.70 -49.03
N ILE A 686 34.70 -46.68 -50.24
CA ILE A 686 34.57 -45.47 -51.09
C ILE A 686 33.13 -44.97 -51.20
N GLY A 687 32.19 -45.54 -50.42
CA GLY A 687 30.80 -45.08 -50.31
C GLY A 687 29.80 -45.71 -51.28
N GLU A 688 30.21 -46.66 -52.12
CA GLU A 688 29.34 -47.36 -53.06
C GLU A 688 28.57 -48.48 -52.36
N THR A 689 27.29 -48.65 -52.69
CA THR A 689 26.46 -49.72 -52.14
C THR A 689 26.90 -51.10 -52.65
N VAL A 690 27.03 -52.11 -51.78
CA VAL A 690 27.49 -53.46 -52.14
C VAL A 690 26.35 -54.36 -52.63
N THR A 691 26.62 -55.29 -53.55
CA THR A 691 25.61 -56.18 -54.17
C THR A 691 24.97 -57.16 -53.17
N SER A 692 23.77 -57.67 -53.46
CA SER A 692 23.18 -58.78 -52.70
C SER A 692 24.10 -60.00 -52.71
N GLY A 693 24.26 -60.65 -51.56
CA GLY A 693 25.22 -61.75 -51.42
C GLY A 693 25.65 -62.00 -49.98
N VAL A 694 26.51 -63.01 -49.82
CA VAL A 694 27.09 -63.37 -48.52
C VAL A 694 28.34 -62.52 -48.26
N TYR A 695 28.40 -61.94 -47.08
CA TYR A 695 29.55 -61.20 -46.57
C TYR A 695 30.00 -61.79 -45.23
N PHE A 696 31.28 -61.63 -44.94
CA PHE A 696 31.88 -62.03 -43.67
C PHE A 696 32.34 -60.78 -42.92
N TYR A 697 32.19 -60.77 -41.61
CA TYR A 697 32.66 -59.69 -40.76
C TYR A 697 33.54 -60.24 -39.65
N VAL A 698 34.68 -59.62 -39.43
CA VAL A 698 35.68 -60.05 -38.45
C VAL A 698 35.77 -59.00 -37.36
N LEU A 699 35.39 -59.37 -36.14
CA LEU A 699 35.68 -58.60 -34.93
C LEU A 699 37.14 -58.82 -34.54
N THR A 700 37.88 -57.73 -34.36
CA THR A 700 39.18 -57.71 -33.71
C THR A 700 39.09 -56.82 -32.49
N ALA A 701 39.34 -57.37 -31.30
CA ALA A 701 39.41 -56.68 -30.02
C ALA A 701 40.77 -57.01 -29.40
N ASP A 702 41.75 -56.14 -29.62
CA ASP A 702 43.19 -56.42 -29.39
C ASP A 702 43.61 -57.79 -29.96
N ASP A 703 43.94 -58.77 -29.10
CA ASP A 703 44.37 -60.11 -29.51
C ASP A 703 43.20 -61.05 -29.87
N PHE A 704 41.96 -60.72 -29.48
CA PHE A 704 40.79 -61.53 -29.78
C PHE A 704 40.31 -61.31 -31.22
N LYS A 705 40.07 -62.41 -31.95
CA LYS A 705 39.44 -62.39 -33.27
C LYS A 705 38.30 -63.39 -33.37
N SER A 706 37.17 -62.94 -33.92
CA SER A 706 36.04 -63.81 -34.25
C SER A 706 35.39 -63.38 -35.56
N THR A 707 34.87 -64.35 -36.32
CA THR A 707 34.29 -64.12 -37.65
C THR A 707 32.82 -64.50 -37.65
N GLY A 708 31.96 -63.61 -38.15
CA GLY A 708 30.55 -63.84 -38.41
C GLY A 708 30.23 -63.79 -39.91
N LYS A 709 29.03 -64.26 -40.26
CA LYS A 709 28.50 -64.29 -41.62
C LYS A 709 27.18 -63.52 -41.67
N MET A 710 27.01 -62.67 -42.68
CA MET A 710 25.79 -61.92 -42.92
C MET A 710 25.34 -62.04 -44.38
N LEU A 711 24.04 -61.86 -44.62
CA LEU A 711 23.41 -61.92 -45.93
C LEU A 711 22.76 -60.57 -46.26
N ILE A 712 23.14 -59.99 -47.40
CA ILE A 712 22.45 -58.83 -47.97
C ILE A 712 21.45 -59.33 -49.00
N LEU A 713 20.18 -58.98 -48.80
CA LEU A 713 19.12 -59.16 -49.80
C LEU A 713 18.73 -57.77 -50.28
N ARG A 714 18.82 -57.50 -51.58
CA ARG A 714 18.25 -56.26 -52.13
C ARG A 714 16.94 -56.58 -52.82
#